data_AF-A0AA97NXA7-F1
#
_entry.id   AF-A0AA97NXA7-F1
#
_cell.length_a   1.000
_cell.length_b   1.000
_cell.length_c   1.000
_cell.angle_alpha   90.00
_cell.angle_beta   90.00
_cell.angle_gamma   90.00
#
_symmetry.space_group_name_H-M   'P 1'
#
loop_
_entity.id
_entity.type
_entity.pdbx_description
1 polymer ?
#
loop_
_entity_poly.entity_id
_entity_poly.type
_entity_poly.pdbx_seq_one_letter_code
_entity_poly.pdbx_strand_id
1 'polypeptide(L)'
;MESSSREKKPAQSREDEESGVENLQGQTEINQQPDNPHQTLRREFKPRQVNMLAIAGAIGTGLIIGTGTGLSRGGPASLLIAFIITGSLIYFVMTALGEMAAFLPNDQGFNGYASRYVDPALGYVCKSSVAKVVHLSQVYSFAMGWNYFFTYAIVLPNNLTAAGLIIQYWRPDLNVAIWVTVFAVLVISINVLHVGSFGEAEFVLSTIKIITLVTVMITCLVVSLGGAPAHGRVGFQYWTDPGAFAEYLQPGTLGRFLGFWACMVQACFSYTGTEVVGSAFGETPNPRVTIPRAIRQTLWRICFFYIIGVLTLSMAVPYNNERLVGATKARVSAAASPYVIAMAIGGIKVLPDIVNACLLVFVISSANTDIYVGARTLYSLAKDGHAPAIFLYTTEKGVPMYGVAATSVFVLLGYMNVSKSASSVFGYLVSLVTVFGALNWISVLTSYLGFRRGMKAQGIDRNQLPYRGPLQPYGAWYALGLTILIIIFNGYNAFMPKFDPATFVTCYIGIAVYLINIFGWKFIKRTKRVKANEMDLVTGRPIITEKQAVRETFQQTNHKLATMAVSPLLAPPVEAASATQQRSTSSPLKRTLSAVSSANGTPKPTKAAKPEAGLPADDLIEQMNRAEANKYVTTKFLGEGTYAIVHQGYEKAKPSNIVAIKMIKVQKEYTDGMAPDAVRELKHLQELSHPNIIALRSVYSSNSQNLCLVLEYLPLGDLEMLIRDASGIIYGGADIKAWMGMLTRAVWFCHENFVLHRDIKPNNLLIAADGEVKLADFGLARSFADPYRVMTANVITRWYRPPELLYGARHYSGAVDVWSVGCVFAELVLRKPYLPGNNELDQLSLICAELGSPTEDNWPGVSKLDQFTAPSEPLSPVPSKERMMVQFGTAGADGVDLLMKTLTLDPRKRITAKEMLKHPWWHSQPKPTRKEDLPKKKTGAEQKFAADQARQPGQVDEKMAKVARKLDFGAPK
;
A
#
# COMPACT_ATOMS: atom_id res chain seq x y z
N MET A 1 -71.86 -11.93 -25.88
CA MET A 1 -73.06 -11.90 -25.03
C MET A 1 -72.91 -10.75 -24.06
N GLU A 2 -73.83 -9.79 -24.18
CA GLU A 2 -74.31 -8.79 -23.18
C GLU A 2 -73.27 -8.09 -22.28
N SER A 3 -72.94 -6.82 -22.53
CA SER A 3 -73.69 -5.59 -22.21
C SER A 3 -73.66 -5.27 -20.69
N SER A 4 -73.01 -4.15 -20.32
CA SER A 4 -73.68 -2.93 -19.82
C SER A 4 -73.32 -2.77 -18.32
N SER A 5 -73.01 -1.64 -17.70
CA SER A 5 -73.11 -0.21 -18.02
C SER A 5 -72.56 0.60 -16.83
N ARG A 6 -71.91 1.75 -17.11
CA ARG A 6 -72.13 3.12 -16.53
C ARG A 6 -72.06 3.31 -14.98
N GLU A 7 -71.64 4.43 -14.39
CA GLU A 7 -71.30 5.80 -14.82
C GLU A 7 -70.66 6.59 -13.64
N LYS A 8 -69.80 7.57 -14.01
CA LYS A 8 -69.60 8.96 -13.51
C LYS A 8 -69.44 9.35 -12.01
N LYS A 9 -68.26 9.99 -11.79
CA LYS A 9 -67.83 11.14 -10.92
C LYS A 9 -68.88 11.97 -10.15
N PRO A 10 -68.46 12.67 -9.06
CA PRO A 10 -68.22 14.13 -9.15
C PRO A 10 -66.98 14.64 -8.36
N ALA A 11 -66.84 15.96 -8.25
CA ALA A 11 -65.62 16.77 -8.20
C ALA A 11 -65.22 17.38 -6.82
N GLN A 12 -63.93 17.72 -6.71
CA GLN A 12 -63.26 18.88 -6.06
C GLN A 12 -63.59 19.33 -4.62
N SER A 13 -62.53 19.39 -3.80
CA SER A 13 -62.13 20.61 -3.07
C SER A 13 -60.60 20.65 -2.88
N ARG A 14 -60.05 21.86 -2.94
CA ARG A 14 -58.64 22.24 -2.71
C ARG A 14 -58.45 22.51 -1.21
N GLU A 15 -57.31 22.12 -0.66
CA GLU A 15 -56.47 22.99 0.19
C GLU A 15 -55.13 22.28 0.48
N ASP A 16 -54.07 23.08 0.29
CA ASP A 16 -52.75 23.08 0.92
C ASP A 16 -51.60 22.19 0.43
N GLU A 17 -50.66 22.92 -0.19
CA GLU A 17 -49.27 22.61 -0.49
C GLU A 17 -48.48 22.27 0.78
N GLU A 18 -47.87 21.07 0.84
CA GLU A 18 -46.54 20.76 1.40
C GLU A 18 -46.39 19.24 1.55
N SER A 19 -46.03 18.54 0.48
CA SER A 19 -45.50 17.16 0.56
C SER A 19 -44.79 16.78 -0.73
N GLY A 20 -43.55 17.27 -0.86
CA GLY A 20 -42.75 17.11 -2.07
C GLY A 20 -41.33 16.61 -1.82
N VAL A 21 -41.03 15.90 -0.73
CA VAL A 21 -39.71 15.24 -0.54
C VAL A 21 -39.82 14.00 0.34
N GLU A 22 -40.53 12.96 -0.08
CA GLU A 22 -40.38 11.63 0.54
C GLU A 22 -40.98 10.58 -0.40
N ASN A 23 -40.14 10.03 -1.31
CA ASN A 23 -40.23 8.67 -1.88
C ASN A 23 -39.22 8.47 -3.03
N LEU A 24 -37.92 8.54 -2.71
CA LEU A 24 -36.84 8.13 -3.62
C LEU A 24 -35.75 7.31 -2.90
N GLN A 25 -36.09 6.55 -1.85
CA GLN A 25 -35.16 5.68 -1.11
C GLN A 25 -35.55 4.19 -1.14
N GLY A 26 -36.21 3.75 -2.21
CA GLY A 26 -36.54 2.34 -2.41
C GLY A 26 -36.15 1.85 -3.79
N GLN A 27 -34.85 1.89 -4.15
CA GLN A 27 -34.26 1.14 -5.28
C GLN A 27 -32.74 1.35 -5.36
N THR A 28 -31.96 0.69 -4.50
CA THR A 28 -30.54 0.40 -4.78
C THR A 28 -30.01 -0.82 -4.01
N GLU A 29 -30.78 -1.91 -3.98
CA GLU A 29 -30.19 -3.24 -3.78
C GLU A 29 -29.80 -3.78 -5.16
N ILE A 30 -28.51 -3.72 -5.47
CA ILE A 30 -27.94 -4.45 -6.61
C ILE A 30 -27.82 -5.92 -6.17
N ASN A 31 -28.59 -6.80 -6.79
CA ASN A 31 -28.47 -8.25 -6.72
C ASN A 31 -26.99 -8.70 -6.75
N GLN A 32 -26.47 -9.11 -5.59
CA GLN A 32 -25.33 -10.02 -5.53
C GLN A 32 -25.90 -11.44 -5.67
N GLN A 33 -25.79 -12.02 -6.87
CA GLN A 33 -25.95 -13.47 -7.02
C GLN A 33 -24.92 -14.19 -6.14
N PRO A 34 -25.24 -15.33 -5.53
CA PRO A 34 -24.26 -16.12 -4.78
C PRO A 34 -23.18 -16.61 -5.76
N ASP A 35 -21.98 -16.04 -5.66
CA ASP A 35 -20.85 -16.38 -6.52
C ASP A 35 -20.49 -17.87 -6.37
N ASN A 36 -20.50 -18.60 -7.49
CA ASN A 36 -20.01 -19.97 -7.56
C ASN A 36 -18.49 -19.95 -7.29
N PRO A 37 -17.93 -20.72 -6.35
CA PRO A 37 -16.51 -20.66 -5.96
C PRO A 37 -15.50 -20.90 -7.10
N HIS A 38 -15.96 -21.42 -8.25
CA HIS A 38 -15.16 -21.63 -9.46
C HIS A 38 -15.17 -20.46 -10.47
N GLN A 39 -15.82 -19.34 -10.16
CA GLN A 39 -16.01 -18.18 -11.04
C GLN A 39 -15.47 -16.85 -10.45
N THR A 40 -14.57 -16.92 -9.47
CA THR A 40 -13.92 -15.74 -8.89
C THR A 40 -12.41 -15.91 -8.81
N LEU A 41 -11.66 -14.94 -9.37
CA LEU A 41 -10.20 -14.86 -9.18
C LEU A 41 -9.92 -14.52 -7.71
N ARG A 42 -9.11 -15.35 -7.04
CA ARG A 42 -8.70 -15.09 -5.66
C ARG A 42 -7.76 -13.89 -5.60
N ARG A 43 -8.08 -12.92 -4.74
CA ARG A 43 -7.26 -11.72 -4.49
C ARG A 43 -6.20 -12.02 -3.43
N GLU A 44 -5.08 -12.62 -3.84
CA GLU A 44 -4.03 -13.12 -2.92
C GLU A 44 -2.67 -12.40 -3.04
N PHE A 45 -2.52 -11.40 -3.92
CA PHE A 45 -1.25 -10.67 -4.05
C PHE A 45 -0.98 -9.79 -2.84
N LYS A 46 0.19 -9.97 -2.24
CA LYS A 46 0.70 -9.08 -1.18
C LYS A 46 1.04 -7.71 -1.76
N PRO A 47 0.89 -6.59 -1.01
CA PRO A 47 1.23 -5.25 -1.49
C PRO A 47 2.65 -5.12 -2.07
N ARG A 48 3.62 -5.83 -1.48
CA ARG A 48 5.00 -5.92 -2.00
C ARG A 48 5.09 -6.52 -3.41
N GLN A 49 4.25 -7.51 -3.72
CA GLN A 49 4.22 -8.19 -5.01
C GLN A 49 3.56 -7.30 -6.06
N VAL A 50 2.49 -6.57 -5.70
CA VAL A 50 1.83 -5.59 -6.58
C VAL A 50 2.78 -4.42 -6.89
N ASN A 51 3.47 -3.88 -5.89
CA ASN A 51 4.47 -2.83 -6.08
C ASN A 51 5.64 -3.33 -6.94
N MET A 52 6.13 -4.55 -6.71
CA MET A 52 7.20 -5.13 -7.51
C MET A 52 6.76 -5.36 -8.96
N LEU A 53 5.54 -5.86 -9.20
CA LEU A 53 4.95 -5.98 -10.53
C LEU A 53 4.82 -4.62 -11.22
N ALA A 54 4.47 -3.56 -10.49
CA ALA A 54 4.40 -2.20 -11.04
C ALA A 54 5.78 -1.61 -11.39
N ILE A 55 6.84 -1.98 -10.66
CA ILE A 55 8.21 -1.51 -10.90
C ILE A 55 8.87 -2.31 -12.03
N ALA A 56 8.87 -3.64 -11.93
CA ALA A 56 9.64 -4.55 -12.79
C ALA A 56 8.83 -5.15 -13.96
N GLY A 57 7.50 -5.31 -13.82
CA GLY A 57 6.65 -5.87 -14.87
C GLY A 57 6.56 -5.02 -16.14
N ALA A 58 6.91 -3.74 -16.02
CA ALA A 58 6.97 -2.78 -17.13
C ALA A 58 8.36 -2.65 -17.78
N ILE A 59 9.35 -3.46 -17.37
CA ILE A 59 10.68 -3.46 -17.99
C ILE A 59 10.85 -4.76 -18.80
N GLY A 60 10.78 -4.60 -20.12
CA GLY A 60 10.79 -5.70 -21.07
C GLY A 60 12.15 -5.97 -21.71
N THR A 61 12.19 -7.01 -22.54
CA THR A 61 13.37 -7.47 -23.27
C THR A 61 13.83 -6.50 -24.37
N GLY A 62 12.97 -5.55 -24.75
CA GLY A 62 13.31 -4.48 -25.71
C GLY A 62 14.47 -3.60 -25.25
N LEU A 63 14.55 -3.29 -23.95
CA LEU A 63 15.66 -2.49 -23.42
C LEU A 63 17.00 -3.25 -23.45
N ILE A 64 16.98 -4.57 -23.22
CA ILE A 64 18.20 -5.38 -23.08
C ILE A 64 18.74 -5.89 -24.43
N ILE A 65 17.86 -6.36 -25.31
CA ILE A 65 18.22 -7.02 -26.58
C ILE A 65 17.90 -6.08 -27.75
N GLY A 66 16.71 -5.50 -27.72
CA GLY A 66 16.22 -4.62 -28.77
C GLY A 66 17.09 -3.40 -29.01
N THR A 67 17.60 -2.77 -27.95
CA THR A 67 18.54 -1.64 -28.03
C THR A 67 19.79 -1.94 -28.86
N GLY A 68 20.24 -3.20 -28.92
CA GLY A 68 21.38 -3.58 -29.77
C GLY A 68 21.03 -3.49 -31.26
N THR A 69 19.84 -3.94 -31.63
CA THR A 69 19.32 -3.78 -33.00
C THR A 69 19.12 -2.30 -33.34
N GLY A 70 18.54 -1.53 -32.42
CA GLY A 70 18.39 -0.07 -32.57
C GLY A 70 19.74 0.63 -32.76
N LEU A 71 20.73 0.33 -31.90
CA LEU A 71 22.07 0.90 -31.97
C LEU A 71 22.72 0.60 -33.32
N SER A 72 22.68 -0.65 -33.78
CA SER A 72 23.28 -1.07 -35.06
C SER A 72 22.69 -0.36 -36.28
N ARG A 73 21.39 -0.03 -36.23
CA ARG A 73 20.65 0.56 -37.36
C ARG A 73 20.74 2.09 -37.35
N GLY A 74 20.59 2.74 -36.20
CA GLY A 74 20.48 4.20 -36.13
C GLY A 74 21.70 4.92 -35.56
N GLY A 75 22.60 4.23 -34.87
CA GLY A 75 23.70 4.85 -34.15
C GLY A 75 23.29 5.45 -32.80
N PRO A 76 24.27 5.93 -32.01
CA PRO A 76 24.08 6.27 -30.61
C PRO A 76 23.15 7.47 -30.38
N ALA A 77 23.25 8.52 -31.19
CA ALA A 77 22.44 9.73 -31.03
C ALA A 77 20.98 9.49 -31.47
N SER A 78 20.78 8.84 -32.61
CA SER A 78 19.45 8.40 -33.06
C SER A 78 18.72 7.58 -32.01
N LEU A 79 19.43 6.63 -31.38
CA LEU A 79 18.86 5.77 -30.35
C LEU A 79 18.45 6.58 -29.11
N LEU A 80 19.31 7.47 -28.62
CA LEU A 80 18.98 8.30 -27.46
C LEU A 80 17.79 9.22 -27.74
N ILE A 81 17.78 9.91 -28.89
CA ILE A 81 16.70 10.81 -29.28
C ILE A 81 15.38 10.04 -29.39
N ALA A 82 15.40 8.85 -30.00
CA ALA A 82 14.22 8.00 -30.12
C ALA A 82 13.65 7.58 -28.75
N PHE A 83 14.50 7.23 -27.79
CA PHE A 83 14.08 6.87 -26.43
C PHE A 83 13.55 8.06 -25.63
N ILE A 84 14.07 9.28 -25.86
CA ILE A 84 13.54 10.53 -25.26
C ILE A 84 12.16 10.85 -25.83
N ILE A 85 12.02 10.83 -27.17
CA ILE A 85 10.75 11.14 -27.84
C ILE A 85 9.68 10.11 -27.49
N THR A 86 10.02 8.82 -27.50
CA THR A 86 9.06 7.77 -27.13
C THR A 86 8.76 7.79 -25.63
N GLY A 87 9.76 8.12 -24.79
CA GLY A 87 9.55 8.30 -23.35
C GLY A 87 8.58 9.44 -23.03
N SER A 88 8.65 10.55 -23.76
CA SER A 88 7.71 11.67 -23.61
C SER A 88 6.29 11.31 -24.06
N LEU A 89 6.16 10.54 -25.15
CA LEU A 89 4.89 9.96 -25.59
C LEU A 89 4.26 9.12 -24.47
N ILE A 90 5.03 8.20 -23.89
CA ILE A 90 4.55 7.29 -22.85
C ILE A 90 4.18 8.03 -21.58
N TYR A 91 4.93 9.06 -21.24
CA TYR A 91 4.55 9.94 -20.14
C TYR A 91 3.15 10.54 -20.33
N PHE A 92 2.82 11.01 -21.53
CA PHE A 92 1.48 11.54 -21.81
C PHE A 92 0.39 10.46 -21.84
N VAL A 93 0.70 9.24 -22.28
CA VAL A 93 -0.21 8.09 -22.18
C VAL A 93 -0.53 7.78 -20.71
N MET A 94 0.51 7.68 -19.86
CA MET A 94 0.35 7.32 -18.46
C MET A 94 -0.32 8.41 -17.63
N THR A 95 -0.06 9.69 -17.93
CA THR A 95 -0.76 10.80 -17.27
C THR A 95 -2.22 10.88 -17.69
N ALA A 96 -2.54 10.62 -18.96
CA ALA A 96 -3.93 10.53 -19.46
C ALA A 96 -4.69 9.39 -18.79
N LEU A 97 -4.08 8.20 -18.71
CA LEU A 97 -4.64 7.06 -17.98
C LEU A 97 -4.82 7.39 -16.49
N GLY A 98 -3.85 8.09 -15.90
CA GLY A 98 -3.87 8.55 -14.53
C GLY A 98 -5.02 9.48 -14.18
N GLU A 99 -5.30 10.48 -15.03
CA GLU A 99 -6.43 11.39 -14.81
C GLU A 99 -7.76 10.63 -14.81
N MET A 100 -7.95 9.69 -15.75
CA MET A 100 -9.16 8.86 -15.80
C MET A 100 -9.27 7.96 -14.57
N ALA A 101 -8.20 7.23 -14.25
CA ALA A 101 -8.22 6.23 -13.20
C ALA A 101 -8.25 6.81 -11.78
N ALA A 102 -7.63 7.97 -11.56
CA ALA A 102 -7.75 8.67 -10.28
C ALA A 102 -9.13 9.32 -10.09
N PHE A 103 -9.78 9.72 -11.18
CA PHE A 103 -11.13 10.28 -11.15
C PHE A 103 -12.18 9.20 -10.89
N LEU A 104 -12.11 8.10 -11.64
CA LEU A 104 -13.03 6.97 -11.54
C LEU A 104 -12.26 5.67 -11.71
N PRO A 105 -11.85 5.01 -10.61
CA PRO A 105 -11.18 3.73 -10.69
C PRO A 105 -12.10 2.68 -11.32
N ASN A 106 -11.57 1.88 -12.24
CA ASN A 106 -12.33 0.82 -12.92
C ASN A 106 -11.71 -0.55 -12.63
N ASP A 107 -12.52 -1.46 -12.09
CA ASP A 107 -12.16 -2.84 -11.76
C ASP A 107 -11.77 -3.68 -12.99
N GLN A 108 -12.16 -3.24 -14.19
CA GLN A 108 -11.79 -3.87 -15.48
C GLN A 108 -10.43 -3.39 -16.02
N GLY A 109 -9.67 -2.63 -15.23
CA GLY A 109 -8.45 -1.98 -15.68
C GLY A 109 -8.73 -0.92 -16.74
N PHE A 110 -7.75 -0.64 -17.60
CA PHE A 110 -7.90 0.44 -18.56
C PHE A 110 -8.85 0.13 -19.73
N ASN A 111 -9.14 -1.15 -20.00
CA ASN A 111 -10.08 -1.58 -21.04
C ASN A 111 -11.50 -1.05 -20.78
N GLY A 112 -11.88 -0.97 -19.50
CA GLY A 112 -13.18 -0.44 -19.09
C GLY A 112 -13.35 1.08 -19.25
N TYR A 113 -12.29 1.86 -19.51
CA TYR A 113 -12.45 3.29 -19.81
C TYR A 113 -12.92 3.52 -21.25
N ALA A 114 -12.52 2.64 -22.17
CA ALA A 114 -12.90 2.76 -23.58
C ALA A 114 -14.40 2.48 -23.78
N SER A 115 -14.93 1.52 -23.04
CA SER A 115 -16.37 1.21 -23.00
C SER A 115 -17.16 2.46 -22.57
N ARG A 116 -16.77 3.07 -21.46
CA ARG A 116 -17.50 4.17 -20.82
C ARG A 116 -17.45 5.50 -21.56
N TYR A 117 -16.34 5.82 -22.23
CA TYR A 117 -16.09 7.16 -22.78
C TYR A 117 -16.11 7.25 -24.32
N VAL A 118 -16.22 6.13 -25.05
CA VAL A 118 -16.10 6.12 -26.52
C VAL A 118 -17.34 5.59 -27.27
N ASP A 119 -17.87 4.40 -26.96
CA ASP A 119 -19.07 3.83 -27.63
C ASP A 119 -19.98 2.99 -26.66
N PRO A 120 -21.18 3.46 -26.26
CA PRO A 120 -22.10 2.84 -25.34
C PRO A 120 -23.31 2.33 -26.10
N ALA A 121 -23.42 1.03 -26.31
CA ALA A 121 -24.55 0.49 -27.02
C ALA A 121 -25.78 0.41 -26.08
N LEU A 122 -26.55 1.52 -25.95
CA LEU A 122 -27.97 1.70 -25.49
C LEU A 122 -28.26 2.55 -24.22
N GLY A 123 -27.82 3.81 -24.16
CA GLY A 123 -28.50 4.78 -23.30
C GLY A 123 -29.93 5.05 -23.78
N TYR A 124 -30.92 4.28 -23.29
CA TYR A 124 -32.32 4.71 -23.18
C TYR A 124 -32.93 4.07 -21.94
N VAL A 125 -32.93 4.82 -20.85
CA VAL A 125 -33.86 4.62 -19.74
C VAL A 125 -35.26 4.96 -20.29
N CYS A 126 -36.11 3.95 -20.45
CA CYS A 126 -37.41 3.86 -19.76
C CYS A 126 -38.27 2.78 -20.43
N LYS A 127 -38.35 1.60 -19.81
CA LYS A 127 -39.60 1.01 -19.29
C LYS A 127 -39.38 -0.43 -18.82
N SER A 128 -39.48 -0.57 -17.49
CA SER A 128 -40.05 -1.69 -16.74
C SER A 128 -39.37 -3.07 -16.80
N SER A 129 -39.18 -3.60 -15.58
CA SER A 129 -38.91 -5.01 -15.22
C SER A 129 -37.46 -5.49 -15.27
N VAL A 130 -36.80 -5.32 -14.12
CA VAL A 130 -35.92 -6.28 -13.41
C VAL A 130 -35.07 -7.23 -14.28
N ALA A 131 -33.75 -7.07 -14.18
CA ALA A 131 -32.66 -7.90 -14.73
C ALA A 131 -32.30 -7.72 -16.21
N LYS A 132 -31.57 -6.64 -16.56
CA LYS A 132 -30.68 -6.52 -17.77
C LYS A 132 -29.95 -5.16 -17.88
N VAL A 133 -29.27 -4.69 -16.82
CA VAL A 133 -28.60 -3.35 -16.83
C VAL A 133 -27.06 -3.43 -16.86
N VAL A 134 -26.45 -4.53 -17.33
CA VAL A 134 -24.98 -4.65 -17.48
C VAL A 134 -24.58 -5.21 -18.85
N HIS A 135 -25.06 -4.61 -19.95
CA HIS A 135 -24.69 -5.07 -21.32
C HIS A 135 -24.41 -3.97 -22.33
N LEU A 136 -23.99 -2.80 -21.85
CA LEU A 136 -23.96 -1.61 -22.69
C LEU A 136 -22.62 -0.89 -22.64
N SER A 137 -21.65 -1.34 -23.43
CA SER A 137 -20.53 -0.55 -24.03
C SER A 137 -19.46 -1.46 -24.67
N GLN A 138 -19.84 -2.22 -25.71
CA GLN A 138 -19.13 -3.46 -26.03
C GLN A 138 -18.04 -3.37 -27.12
N VAL A 139 -18.07 -2.38 -28.03
CA VAL A 139 -17.22 -2.43 -29.25
C VAL A 139 -15.75 -2.14 -28.98
N TYR A 140 -15.49 -0.98 -28.37
CA TYR A 140 -14.13 -0.55 -28.08
C TYR A 140 -13.54 -1.40 -26.95
N SER A 141 -14.34 -1.83 -25.98
CA SER A 141 -13.90 -2.78 -24.94
C SER A 141 -13.48 -4.13 -25.53
N PHE A 142 -14.30 -4.68 -26.43
CA PHE A 142 -14.00 -5.94 -27.14
C PHE A 142 -12.72 -5.82 -27.95
N ALA A 143 -12.62 -4.82 -28.83
CA ALA A 143 -11.46 -4.65 -29.69
C ALA A 143 -10.18 -4.39 -28.89
N MET A 144 -10.26 -3.55 -27.85
CA MET A 144 -9.13 -3.22 -26.97
C MET A 144 -8.68 -4.43 -26.14
N GLY A 145 -9.62 -5.18 -25.54
CA GLY A 145 -9.28 -6.35 -24.74
C GLY A 145 -8.69 -7.48 -25.58
N TRP A 146 -9.21 -7.75 -26.79
CA TRP A 146 -8.59 -8.73 -27.70
C TRP A 146 -7.23 -8.24 -28.22
N ASN A 147 -7.08 -6.95 -28.51
CA ASN A 147 -5.79 -6.35 -28.87
C ASN A 147 -4.76 -6.50 -27.75
N TYR A 148 -5.18 -6.27 -26.50
CA TYR A 148 -4.35 -6.45 -25.32
C TYR A 148 -3.96 -7.92 -25.12
N PHE A 149 -4.91 -8.87 -25.29
CA PHE A 149 -4.60 -10.30 -25.29
C PHE A 149 -3.55 -10.66 -26.34
N PHE A 150 -3.73 -10.23 -27.61
CA PHE A 150 -2.77 -10.50 -28.67
C PHE A 150 -1.39 -9.89 -28.39
N THR A 151 -1.34 -8.71 -27.74
CA THR A 151 -0.08 -8.09 -27.30
C THR A 151 0.75 -9.06 -26.47
N TYR A 152 0.18 -9.65 -25.42
CA TYR A 152 0.91 -10.58 -24.52
C TYR A 152 1.05 -11.98 -25.09
N ALA A 153 0.07 -12.45 -25.86
CA ALA A 153 0.18 -13.75 -26.53
C ALA A 153 1.33 -13.77 -27.54
N ILE A 154 1.61 -12.65 -28.23
CA ILE A 154 2.71 -12.53 -29.20
C ILE A 154 4.04 -12.16 -28.53
N VAL A 155 4.03 -11.37 -27.46
CA VAL A 155 5.29 -11.04 -26.76
C VAL A 155 5.88 -12.26 -26.04
N LEU A 156 5.06 -13.25 -25.69
CA LEU A 156 5.50 -14.53 -25.14
C LEU A 156 6.52 -15.27 -26.05
N PRO A 157 6.20 -15.68 -27.30
CA PRO A 157 7.19 -16.29 -28.19
C PRO A 157 8.35 -15.35 -28.53
N ASN A 158 8.15 -14.02 -28.45
CA ASN A 158 9.24 -13.06 -28.61
C ASN A 158 10.27 -13.17 -27.49
N ASN A 159 9.80 -13.21 -26.23
CA ASN A 159 10.64 -13.39 -25.06
C ASN A 159 11.31 -14.78 -25.07
N LEU A 160 10.61 -15.84 -25.45
CA LEU A 160 11.23 -17.17 -25.59
C LEU A 160 12.30 -17.21 -26.70
N THR A 161 12.09 -16.52 -27.82
CA THR A 161 13.11 -16.38 -28.88
C THR A 161 14.32 -15.59 -28.37
N ALA A 162 14.10 -14.52 -27.60
CA ALA A 162 15.15 -13.76 -26.93
C ALA A 162 15.97 -14.61 -25.95
N ALA A 163 15.33 -15.51 -25.19
CA ALA A 163 16.04 -16.43 -24.29
C ALA A 163 16.97 -17.35 -25.09
N GLY A 164 16.52 -17.85 -26.25
CA GLY A 164 17.38 -18.63 -27.14
C GLY A 164 18.54 -17.83 -27.72
N LEU A 165 18.35 -16.55 -28.10
CA LEU A 165 19.44 -15.66 -28.53
C LEU A 165 20.50 -15.51 -27.44
N ILE A 166 20.09 -15.38 -26.18
CA ILE A 166 21.01 -15.31 -25.04
C ILE A 166 21.80 -16.61 -24.87
N ILE A 167 21.18 -17.78 -25.03
CA ILE A 167 21.88 -19.07 -24.92
C ILE A 167 22.92 -19.25 -26.04
N GLN A 168 22.66 -18.72 -27.24
CA GLN A 168 23.62 -18.79 -28.35
C GLN A 168 24.96 -18.12 -28.04
N TYR A 169 25.04 -17.28 -27.00
CA TYR A 169 26.32 -16.80 -26.45
C TYR A 169 27.24 -17.97 -26.03
N TRP A 170 26.73 -18.99 -25.34
CA TRP A 170 27.51 -20.16 -24.93
C TRP A 170 27.47 -21.29 -25.95
N ARG A 171 26.32 -21.47 -26.62
CA ARG A 171 26.06 -22.60 -27.52
C ARG A 171 25.50 -22.13 -28.87
N PRO A 172 26.32 -21.48 -29.71
CA PRO A 172 25.90 -20.98 -31.02
C PRO A 172 25.53 -22.11 -31.99
N ASP A 173 25.98 -23.33 -31.73
CA ASP A 173 25.73 -24.53 -32.51
C ASP A 173 24.30 -25.07 -32.37
N LEU A 174 23.58 -24.69 -31.31
CA LEU A 174 22.24 -25.17 -31.03
C LEU A 174 21.15 -24.31 -31.68
N ASN A 175 20.10 -24.98 -32.18
CA ASN A 175 18.92 -24.29 -32.70
C ASN A 175 18.11 -23.66 -31.55
N VAL A 176 17.75 -22.39 -31.69
CA VAL A 176 16.94 -21.63 -30.72
C VAL A 176 15.60 -22.29 -30.40
N ALA A 177 15.01 -23.03 -31.34
CA ALA A 177 13.75 -23.74 -31.13
C ALA A 177 13.79 -24.72 -29.94
N ILE A 178 14.95 -25.34 -29.66
CA ILE A 178 15.13 -26.22 -28.50
C ILE A 178 14.85 -25.46 -27.20
N TRP A 179 15.43 -24.26 -27.09
CA TRP A 179 15.31 -23.40 -25.91
C TRP A 179 13.92 -22.77 -25.80
N VAL A 180 13.27 -22.49 -26.93
CA VAL A 180 11.85 -22.10 -26.94
C VAL A 180 11.00 -23.18 -26.26
N THR A 181 11.19 -24.46 -26.58
CA THR A 181 10.46 -25.56 -25.94
C THR A 181 10.79 -25.68 -24.44
N VAL A 182 12.07 -25.71 -24.07
CA VAL A 182 12.51 -25.88 -22.68
C VAL A 182 11.94 -24.78 -21.78
N PHE A 183 12.09 -23.52 -22.20
CA PHE A 183 11.59 -22.41 -21.40
C PHE A 183 10.07 -22.28 -21.47
N ALA A 184 9.42 -22.66 -22.57
CA ALA A 184 7.95 -22.74 -22.63
C ALA A 184 7.39 -23.70 -21.59
N VAL A 185 7.93 -24.93 -21.50
CA VAL A 185 7.50 -25.90 -20.48
C VAL A 185 7.68 -25.33 -19.08
N LEU A 186 8.82 -24.67 -18.82
CA LEU A 186 9.09 -24.04 -17.53
C LEU A 186 8.05 -22.95 -17.18
N VAL A 187 7.83 -21.97 -18.06
CA VAL A 187 6.91 -20.85 -17.77
C VAL A 187 5.44 -21.29 -17.71
N ILE A 188 5.04 -22.25 -18.55
CA ILE A 188 3.69 -22.83 -18.52
C ILE A 188 3.50 -23.58 -17.19
N SER A 189 4.48 -24.38 -16.77
CA SER A 189 4.41 -25.10 -15.49
C SER A 189 4.25 -24.14 -14.31
N ILE A 190 5.00 -23.04 -14.27
CA ILE A 190 4.87 -22.01 -13.22
C ILE A 190 3.46 -21.39 -13.21
N ASN A 191 2.89 -21.12 -14.39
CA ASN A 191 1.55 -20.52 -14.52
C ASN A 191 0.39 -21.48 -14.27
N VAL A 192 0.63 -22.80 -14.24
CA VAL A 192 -0.35 -23.82 -13.88
C VAL A 192 -0.37 -24.09 -12.36
N LEU A 193 0.71 -23.73 -11.65
CA LEU A 193 0.81 -23.85 -10.19
C LEU A 193 0.00 -22.76 -9.46
N HIS A 194 -0.13 -22.91 -8.14
CA HIS A 194 -0.96 -22.04 -7.28
C HIS A 194 -0.60 -20.54 -7.41
N VAL A 195 -1.61 -19.66 -7.43
CA VAL A 195 -1.46 -18.20 -7.65
C VAL A 195 -0.54 -17.53 -6.63
N GLY A 196 -0.55 -17.97 -5.36
CA GLY A 196 0.40 -17.49 -4.35
C GLY A 196 1.86 -17.83 -4.64
N SER A 197 2.13 -19.01 -5.24
CA SER A 197 3.49 -19.42 -5.64
C SER A 197 3.99 -18.61 -6.83
N PHE A 198 3.10 -18.26 -7.77
CA PHE A 198 3.42 -17.34 -8.86
C PHE A 198 3.86 -15.97 -8.31
N GLY A 199 3.11 -15.41 -7.36
CA GLY A 199 3.41 -14.07 -6.82
C GLY A 199 4.76 -13.97 -6.10
N GLU A 200 5.18 -15.01 -5.39
CA GLU A 200 6.51 -15.07 -4.77
C GLU A 200 7.62 -15.31 -5.81
N ALA A 201 7.38 -16.19 -6.80
CA ALA A 201 8.32 -16.41 -7.90
C ALA A 201 8.57 -15.13 -8.70
N GLU A 202 7.51 -14.43 -9.08
CA GLU A 202 7.61 -13.18 -9.84
C GLU A 202 8.30 -12.08 -9.02
N PHE A 203 8.07 -12.02 -7.70
CA PHE A 203 8.77 -11.08 -6.83
C PHE A 203 10.30 -11.30 -6.82
N VAL A 204 10.74 -12.55 -6.68
CA VAL A 204 12.18 -12.90 -6.72
C VAL A 204 12.77 -12.61 -8.09
N LEU A 205 12.11 -13.05 -9.15
CA LEU A 205 12.54 -12.85 -10.52
C LEU A 205 12.63 -11.36 -10.89
N SER A 206 11.64 -10.57 -10.50
CA SER A 206 11.62 -9.11 -10.68
C SER A 206 12.70 -8.39 -9.89
N THR A 207 13.06 -8.88 -8.70
CA THR A 207 14.20 -8.34 -7.93
C THR A 207 15.51 -8.57 -8.68
N ILE A 208 15.72 -9.78 -9.22
CA ILE A 208 16.90 -10.11 -10.05
C ILE A 208 16.93 -9.22 -11.30
N LYS A 209 15.79 -8.97 -11.95
CA LYS A 209 15.70 -8.09 -13.14
C LYS A 209 16.25 -6.69 -12.86
N ILE A 210 15.81 -6.06 -11.78
CA ILE A 210 16.22 -4.70 -11.42
C ILE A 210 17.71 -4.67 -11.09
N ILE A 211 18.20 -5.62 -10.28
CA ILE A 211 19.63 -5.71 -9.94
C ILE A 211 20.46 -5.85 -11.22
N THR A 212 20.06 -6.75 -12.11
CA THR A 212 20.76 -6.99 -13.38
C THR A 212 20.83 -5.72 -14.23
N LEU A 213 19.72 -4.98 -14.37
CA LEU A 213 19.68 -3.71 -15.10
C LEU A 213 20.64 -2.67 -14.51
N VAL A 214 20.61 -2.50 -13.18
CA VAL A 214 21.51 -1.55 -12.50
C VAL A 214 22.97 -1.97 -12.70
N THR A 215 23.28 -3.27 -12.59
CA THR A 215 24.63 -3.81 -12.82
C THR A 215 25.11 -3.54 -14.23
N VAL A 216 24.30 -3.82 -15.27
CA VAL A 216 24.73 -3.58 -16.66
C VAL A 216 24.90 -2.09 -16.97
N MET A 217 24.06 -1.22 -16.40
CA MET A 217 24.18 0.23 -16.56
C MET A 217 25.45 0.79 -15.90
N ILE A 218 25.72 0.41 -14.66
CA ILE A 218 26.95 0.81 -13.94
C ILE A 218 28.17 0.28 -14.69
N THR A 219 28.12 -0.97 -15.17
CA THR A 219 29.25 -1.55 -15.90
C THR A 219 29.51 -0.80 -17.20
N CYS A 220 28.49 -0.49 -18.00
CA CYS A 220 28.64 0.33 -19.20
C CYS A 220 29.23 1.72 -18.88
N LEU A 221 28.81 2.34 -17.77
CA LEU A 221 29.37 3.62 -17.33
C LEU A 221 30.85 3.48 -16.94
N VAL A 222 31.23 2.46 -16.17
CA VAL A 222 32.63 2.20 -15.77
C VAL A 222 33.52 1.92 -16.98
N VAL A 223 33.05 1.10 -17.92
CA VAL A 223 33.74 0.83 -19.19
C VAL A 223 33.94 2.12 -19.97
N SER A 224 32.89 2.94 -20.10
CA SER A 224 32.95 4.22 -20.80
C SER A 224 33.91 5.21 -20.13
N LEU A 225 34.01 5.20 -18.80
CA LEU A 225 34.90 6.11 -18.06
C LEU A 225 36.36 5.63 -17.98
N GLY A 226 36.70 4.48 -18.58
CA GLY A 226 38.06 3.95 -18.64
C GLY A 226 38.46 3.14 -17.40
N GLY A 227 37.50 2.67 -16.61
CA GLY A 227 37.75 1.78 -15.47
C GLY A 227 37.86 0.30 -15.84
N ALA A 228 37.79 -0.04 -17.13
CA ALA A 228 37.89 -1.42 -17.60
C ALA A 228 39.37 -1.87 -17.76
N PRO A 229 39.65 -3.19 -17.69
CA PRO A 229 41.00 -3.72 -17.90
C PRO A 229 41.62 -3.36 -19.25
N ALA A 230 40.80 -3.20 -20.29
CA ALA A 230 41.24 -2.59 -21.54
C ALA A 230 41.55 -1.10 -21.30
N HIS A 231 42.82 -0.74 -21.28
CA HIS A 231 43.27 0.63 -20.98
C HIS A 231 42.77 1.63 -22.05
N GLY A 232 41.96 2.61 -21.64
CA GLY A 232 41.52 3.73 -22.49
C GLY A 232 40.15 4.28 -22.06
N ARG A 233 40.04 5.60 -21.90
CA ARG A 233 38.75 6.25 -21.63
C ARG A 233 38.00 6.45 -22.95
N VAL A 234 36.95 5.67 -23.19
CA VAL A 234 36.10 5.79 -24.38
C VAL A 234 35.22 7.04 -24.32
N GLY A 235 34.48 7.24 -23.23
CA GLY A 235 33.56 8.36 -23.06
C GLY A 235 32.54 8.47 -24.19
N PHE A 236 32.58 9.56 -24.95
CA PHE A 236 31.75 9.78 -26.13
C PHE A 236 32.49 9.48 -27.45
N GLN A 237 33.62 8.78 -27.42
CA GLN A 237 34.41 8.48 -28.62
C GLN A 237 33.56 7.82 -29.72
N TYR A 238 32.70 6.86 -29.38
CA TYR A 238 31.82 6.19 -30.34
C TYR A 238 30.71 7.07 -30.94
N TRP A 239 30.48 8.25 -30.35
CA TRP A 239 29.60 9.26 -30.94
C TRP A 239 30.33 10.13 -31.98
N THR A 240 31.65 10.13 -31.99
CA THR A 240 32.49 10.84 -32.98
C THR A 240 32.98 9.89 -34.06
N ASP A 241 33.49 8.72 -33.68
CA ASP A 241 33.99 7.67 -34.57
C ASP A 241 33.54 6.31 -34.05
N PRO A 242 32.69 5.55 -34.77
CA PRO A 242 32.25 5.69 -36.17
C PRO A 242 31.16 6.76 -36.44
N GLY A 243 30.71 7.48 -35.42
CA GLY A 243 29.82 8.64 -35.57
C GLY A 243 28.48 8.54 -34.84
N ALA A 244 27.79 9.68 -34.73
CA ALA A 244 26.58 9.82 -33.93
C ALA A 244 25.33 9.18 -34.58
N PHE A 245 25.28 9.15 -35.92
CA PHE A 245 24.13 8.71 -36.71
C PHE A 245 24.59 7.66 -37.72
N ALA A 246 24.05 6.44 -37.61
CA ALA A 246 24.32 5.36 -38.55
C ALA A 246 23.39 5.43 -39.76
N GLU A 247 23.88 4.96 -40.91
CA GLU A 247 23.13 4.91 -42.16
C GLU A 247 22.41 3.56 -42.30
N TYR A 248 21.10 3.58 -42.57
CA TYR A 248 20.27 2.38 -42.67
C TYR A 248 19.50 2.33 -44.00
N LEU A 249 19.55 1.17 -44.68
CA LEU A 249 18.94 0.85 -45.98
C LEU A 249 19.42 1.67 -47.20
N GLN A 250 19.85 2.91 -47.00
CA GLN A 250 20.36 3.82 -48.01
C GLN A 250 21.57 4.60 -47.45
N PRO A 251 22.50 5.06 -48.28
CA PRO A 251 23.58 5.94 -47.85
C PRO A 251 23.10 7.39 -47.66
N GLY A 252 23.88 8.19 -46.93
CA GLY A 252 23.68 9.64 -46.77
C GLY A 252 22.56 10.05 -45.82
N THR A 253 22.06 11.29 -45.95
CA THR A 253 21.09 11.90 -45.01
C THR A 253 19.79 11.10 -44.88
N LEU A 254 19.29 10.56 -46.00
CA LEU A 254 18.11 9.70 -45.99
C LEU A 254 18.37 8.43 -45.17
N GLY A 255 19.53 7.79 -45.36
CA GLY A 255 19.98 6.65 -44.55
C GLY A 255 19.97 6.90 -43.06
N ARG A 256 20.47 8.06 -42.64
CA ARG A 256 20.49 8.48 -41.22
C ARG A 256 19.09 8.68 -40.66
N PHE A 257 18.18 9.26 -41.44
CA PHE A 257 16.77 9.40 -41.06
C PHE A 257 16.07 8.04 -40.94
N LEU A 258 16.30 7.12 -41.90
CA LEU A 258 15.78 5.76 -41.85
C LEU A 258 16.32 4.99 -40.63
N GLY A 259 17.58 5.23 -40.24
CA GLY A 259 18.18 4.67 -39.03
C GLY A 259 17.55 5.24 -37.75
N PHE A 260 17.31 6.56 -37.70
CA PHE A 260 16.55 7.20 -36.62
C PHE A 260 15.15 6.61 -36.47
N TRP A 261 14.45 6.39 -37.58
CA TRP A 261 13.12 5.80 -37.53
C TRP A 261 13.12 4.33 -37.07
N ALA A 262 14.16 3.55 -37.43
CA ALA A 262 14.35 2.21 -36.87
C ALA A 262 14.48 2.25 -35.34
N CYS A 263 15.18 3.26 -34.80
CA CYS A 263 15.29 3.46 -33.36
C CYS A 263 13.95 3.84 -32.71
N MET A 264 13.08 4.61 -33.39
CA MET A 264 11.73 4.95 -32.90
C MET A 264 10.87 3.69 -32.73
N VAL A 265 10.85 2.80 -33.73
CA VAL A 265 10.16 1.50 -33.63
C VAL A 265 10.71 0.67 -32.48
N GLN A 266 12.04 0.62 -32.34
CA GLN A 266 12.69 -0.14 -31.28
C GLN A 266 12.42 0.43 -29.87
N ALA A 267 12.37 1.75 -29.74
CA ALA A 267 12.00 2.43 -28.50
C ALA A 267 10.55 2.14 -28.14
N CYS A 268 9.63 2.19 -29.12
CA CYS A 268 8.22 1.87 -28.95
C CYS A 268 8.02 0.44 -28.40
N PHE A 269 8.69 -0.55 -28.99
CA PHE A 269 8.72 -1.91 -28.45
C PHE A 269 9.21 -1.94 -27.00
N SER A 270 10.31 -1.23 -26.71
CA SER A 270 10.94 -1.25 -25.39
C SER A 270 10.03 -0.70 -24.29
N TYR A 271 9.19 0.29 -24.60
CA TYR A 271 8.22 0.85 -23.65
C TYR A 271 6.87 0.12 -23.62
N THR A 272 6.64 -0.89 -24.47
CA THR A 272 5.44 -1.72 -24.39
C THR A 272 5.41 -2.48 -23.06
N GLY A 273 4.27 -2.51 -22.38
CA GLY A 273 4.13 -3.06 -21.03
C GLY A 273 4.20 -2.01 -19.91
N THR A 274 4.52 -0.76 -20.23
CA THR A 274 4.42 0.33 -19.24
C THR A 274 2.99 0.59 -18.76
N GLU A 275 2.00 0.27 -19.61
CA GLU A 275 0.57 0.34 -19.34
C GLU A 275 0.04 -0.78 -18.41
N VAL A 276 0.81 -1.85 -18.15
CA VAL A 276 0.42 -2.93 -17.21
C VAL A 276 0.15 -2.38 -15.82
N VAL A 277 0.87 -1.33 -15.42
CA VAL A 277 0.62 -0.63 -14.15
C VAL A 277 -0.85 -0.20 -14.03
N GLY A 278 -1.48 0.13 -15.16
CA GLY A 278 -2.89 0.48 -15.27
C GLY A 278 -3.88 -0.64 -14.95
N SER A 279 -3.52 -1.91 -15.14
CA SER A 279 -4.39 -3.03 -14.78
C SER A 279 -4.49 -3.23 -13.27
N ALA A 280 -3.47 -2.82 -12.51
CA ALA A 280 -3.47 -2.87 -11.04
C ALA A 280 -4.25 -1.72 -10.40
N PHE A 281 -4.63 -0.67 -11.15
CA PHE A 281 -5.33 0.50 -10.61
C PHE A 281 -6.74 0.19 -10.10
N GLY A 282 -7.44 -0.77 -10.72
CA GLY A 282 -8.76 -1.24 -10.27
C GLY A 282 -8.71 -2.04 -8.97
N GLU A 283 -7.55 -2.61 -8.64
CA GLU A 283 -7.37 -3.46 -7.44
C GLU A 283 -6.75 -2.69 -6.27
N THR A 284 -6.54 -1.38 -6.41
CA THR A 284 -5.82 -0.57 -5.44
C THR A 284 -6.76 0.02 -4.37
N PRO A 285 -6.47 -0.14 -3.05
CA PRO A 285 -7.36 0.32 -1.98
C PRO A 285 -7.57 1.84 -1.90
N ASN A 286 -6.59 2.64 -2.35
CA ASN A 286 -6.69 4.09 -2.43
C ASN A 286 -6.16 4.62 -3.77
N PRO A 287 -6.99 4.62 -4.82
CA PRO A 287 -6.59 5.00 -6.17
C PRO A 287 -6.10 6.46 -6.29
N ARG A 288 -6.71 7.41 -5.57
CA ARG A 288 -6.38 8.84 -5.67
C ARG A 288 -4.98 9.22 -5.20
N VAL A 289 -4.40 8.44 -4.29
CA VAL A 289 -3.02 8.66 -3.80
C VAL A 289 -2.03 7.74 -4.51
N THR A 290 -2.43 6.48 -4.73
CA THR A 290 -1.54 5.45 -5.26
C THR A 290 -1.29 5.61 -6.75
N ILE A 291 -2.31 6.00 -7.53
CA ILE A 291 -2.18 6.21 -8.99
C ILE A 291 -1.19 7.35 -9.29
N PRO A 292 -1.29 8.56 -8.69
CA PRO A 292 -0.30 9.61 -8.90
C PRO A 292 1.12 9.22 -8.49
N ARG A 293 1.27 8.39 -7.45
CA ARG A 293 2.57 7.84 -7.04
C ARG A 293 3.14 6.90 -8.10
N ALA A 294 2.32 5.98 -8.62
CA ALA A 294 2.72 5.03 -9.66
C ALA A 294 3.12 5.74 -10.98
N ILE A 295 2.43 6.83 -11.34
CA ILE A 295 2.78 7.65 -12.52
C ILE A 295 4.11 8.37 -12.31
N ARG A 296 4.35 8.93 -11.11
CA ARG A 296 5.66 9.54 -10.78
C ARG A 296 6.80 8.52 -10.79
N GLN A 297 6.55 7.30 -10.33
CA GLN A 297 7.52 6.20 -10.43
C GLN A 297 7.78 5.80 -11.90
N THR A 298 6.74 5.84 -12.74
CA THR A 298 6.89 5.62 -14.18
C THR A 298 7.80 6.66 -14.84
N LEU A 299 7.72 7.93 -14.45
CA LEU A 299 8.65 8.97 -14.89
C LEU A 299 10.10 8.66 -14.49
N TRP A 300 10.31 8.31 -13.22
CA TRP A 300 11.65 7.95 -12.74
C TRP A 300 12.21 6.75 -13.52
N ARG A 301 11.36 5.75 -13.81
CA ARG A 301 11.71 4.59 -14.64
C ARG A 301 12.14 5.00 -16.06
N ILE A 302 11.39 5.87 -16.73
CA ILE A 302 11.71 6.39 -18.07
C ILE A 302 13.06 7.10 -18.07
N CYS A 303 13.30 7.99 -17.10
CA CYS A 303 14.56 8.72 -17.02
C CYS A 303 15.75 7.79 -16.71
N PHE A 304 15.62 6.95 -15.68
CA PHE A 304 16.73 6.17 -15.17
C PHE A 304 17.04 4.95 -16.03
N PHE A 305 16.09 4.02 -16.22
CA PHE A 305 16.39 2.77 -16.93
C PHE A 305 16.47 2.95 -18.44
N TYR A 306 15.60 3.78 -19.03
CA TYR A 306 15.51 3.91 -20.47
C TYR A 306 16.49 4.95 -21.02
N ILE A 307 16.41 6.20 -20.57
CA ILE A 307 17.26 7.28 -21.12
C ILE A 307 18.72 7.13 -20.68
N ILE A 308 18.99 7.03 -19.37
CA ILE A 308 20.37 6.86 -18.87
C ILE A 308 20.92 5.48 -19.28
N GLY A 309 20.09 4.44 -19.28
CA GLY A 309 20.51 3.11 -19.72
C GLY A 309 20.94 3.06 -21.19
N VAL A 310 20.21 3.73 -22.08
CA VAL A 310 20.60 3.85 -23.50
C VAL A 310 21.82 4.74 -23.68
N LEU A 311 21.92 5.86 -22.95
CA LEU A 311 23.09 6.75 -23.00
C LEU A 311 24.37 6.01 -22.59
N THR A 312 24.35 5.32 -21.46
CA THR A 312 25.52 4.56 -20.97
C THR A 312 25.88 3.41 -21.90
N LEU A 313 24.90 2.72 -22.47
CA LEU A 313 25.13 1.68 -23.48
C LEU A 313 25.77 2.25 -24.75
N SER A 314 25.25 3.37 -25.26
CA SER A 314 25.69 3.94 -26.53
C SER A 314 27.06 4.62 -26.44
N MET A 315 27.50 4.97 -25.24
CA MET A 315 28.89 5.35 -24.93
C MET A 315 29.85 4.15 -24.90
N ALA A 316 29.35 2.98 -24.49
CA ALA A 316 30.19 1.80 -24.24
C ALA A 316 30.37 0.88 -25.45
N VAL A 317 29.50 0.97 -26.46
CA VAL A 317 29.50 0.07 -27.64
C VAL A 317 29.45 0.87 -28.93
N PRO A 318 30.37 0.65 -29.89
CA PRO A 318 30.29 1.28 -31.20
C PRO A 318 29.20 0.60 -32.06
N TYR A 319 28.43 1.41 -32.81
CA TYR A 319 27.30 0.89 -33.58
C TYR A 319 27.70 -0.06 -34.73
N ASN A 320 28.94 0.05 -35.21
CA ASN A 320 29.49 -0.77 -36.29
C ASN A 320 30.20 -2.04 -35.78
N ASN A 321 30.09 -2.37 -34.48
CA ASN A 321 30.72 -3.57 -33.93
C ASN A 321 30.26 -4.84 -34.67
N GLU A 322 31.20 -5.69 -35.08
CA GLU A 322 30.89 -6.89 -35.87
C GLU A 322 29.98 -7.88 -35.14
N ARG A 323 30.02 -7.97 -33.81
CA ARG A 323 29.12 -8.84 -33.04
C ARG A 323 27.68 -8.30 -33.03
N LEU A 324 27.53 -6.97 -33.11
CA LEU A 324 26.25 -6.28 -33.19
C LEU A 324 25.65 -6.36 -34.61
N VAL A 325 26.49 -6.17 -35.63
CA VAL A 325 26.12 -6.20 -37.05
C VAL A 325 25.95 -7.64 -37.56
N GLY A 326 26.79 -8.57 -37.11
CA GLY A 326 26.69 -10.01 -37.39
C GLY A 326 25.41 -10.62 -36.82
N ALA A 327 24.99 -10.16 -35.64
CA ALA A 327 23.69 -10.51 -35.06
C ALA A 327 22.49 -10.06 -35.91
N THR A 328 22.66 -9.09 -36.81
CA THR A 328 21.59 -8.62 -37.71
C THR A 328 21.70 -9.15 -39.15
N LYS A 329 22.86 -9.70 -39.58
CA LYS A 329 23.12 -10.02 -41.00
C LYS A 329 23.31 -11.50 -41.40
N ALA A 330 23.44 -12.49 -40.51
CA ALA A 330 23.61 -13.89 -40.97
C ALA A 330 23.26 -15.04 -39.98
N ARG A 331 23.16 -16.25 -40.55
CA ARG A 331 22.68 -17.55 -40.01
C ARG A 331 23.54 -18.19 -38.91
N VAL A 332 24.70 -17.63 -38.58
CA VAL A 332 25.62 -18.13 -37.54
C VAL A 332 26.30 -16.92 -36.91
N SER A 333 25.67 -16.30 -35.92
CA SER A 333 26.35 -15.36 -35.04
C SER A 333 25.66 -15.39 -33.70
N ALA A 334 26.42 -15.75 -32.65
CA ALA A 334 26.00 -15.68 -31.26
C ALA A 334 25.59 -14.24 -30.93
N ALA A 335 24.29 -13.95 -30.93
CA ALA A 335 23.79 -12.62 -30.64
C ALA A 335 23.91 -12.35 -29.13
N ALA A 336 25.08 -11.87 -28.71
CA ALA A 336 25.27 -11.37 -27.37
C ALA A 336 24.48 -10.07 -27.19
N SER A 337 23.80 -9.91 -26.04
CA SER A 337 23.20 -8.63 -25.67
C SER A 337 24.25 -7.51 -25.77
N PRO A 338 23.90 -6.30 -26.25
CA PRO A 338 24.84 -5.19 -26.38
C PRO A 338 25.53 -4.84 -25.04
N TYR A 339 24.88 -5.08 -23.91
CA TYR A 339 25.49 -4.93 -22.58
C TYR A 339 26.62 -5.95 -22.31
N VAL A 340 26.46 -7.18 -22.77
CA VAL A 340 27.50 -8.23 -22.70
C VAL A 340 28.64 -7.90 -23.67
N ILE A 341 28.31 -7.35 -24.86
CA ILE A 341 29.30 -6.87 -25.82
C ILE A 341 30.16 -5.75 -25.22
N ALA A 342 29.56 -4.79 -24.50
CA ALA A 342 30.29 -3.72 -23.81
C ALA A 342 31.37 -4.26 -22.85
N MET A 343 31.04 -5.30 -22.09
CA MET A 343 31.96 -5.93 -21.13
C MET A 343 33.09 -6.69 -21.83
N ALA A 344 32.76 -7.37 -22.93
CA ALA A 344 33.76 -8.04 -23.77
C ALA A 344 34.74 -7.04 -24.41
N ILE A 345 34.25 -5.90 -24.92
CA ILE A 345 35.11 -4.81 -25.44
C ILE A 345 36.01 -4.26 -24.31
N GLY A 346 35.47 -4.10 -23.10
CA GLY A 346 36.23 -3.68 -21.92
C GLY A 346 37.29 -4.68 -21.44
N GLY A 347 37.39 -5.88 -22.03
CA GLY A 347 38.35 -6.90 -21.61
C GLY A 347 38.01 -7.59 -20.29
N ILE A 348 36.76 -7.52 -19.83
CA ILE A 348 36.30 -8.15 -18.59
C ILE A 348 36.02 -9.63 -18.86
N LYS A 349 36.67 -10.54 -18.11
CA LYS A 349 36.65 -11.98 -18.41
C LYS A 349 35.43 -12.74 -17.86
N VAL A 350 35.03 -12.49 -16.61
CA VAL A 350 34.03 -13.32 -15.90
C VAL A 350 32.63 -12.69 -15.89
N LEU A 351 32.56 -11.37 -15.81
CA LEU A 351 31.29 -10.64 -15.71
C LEU A 351 30.34 -10.85 -16.91
N PRO A 352 30.82 -10.96 -18.18
CA PRO A 352 29.96 -11.26 -19.32
C PRO A 352 29.09 -12.51 -19.11
N ASP A 353 29.66 -13.61 -18.62
CA ASP A 353 28.94 -14.87 -18.37
C ASP A 353 27.88 -14.73 -17.27
N ILE A 354 28.24 -14.08 -16.15
CA ILE A 354 27.31 -13.85 -15.04
C ILE A 354 26.13 -12.99 -15.51
N VAL A 355 26.42 -11.89 -16.21
CA VAL A 355 25.39 -10.98 -16.72
C VAL A 355 24.52 -11.70 -17.75
N ASN A 356 25.09 -12.46 -18.67
CA ASN A 356 24.32 -13.19 -19.67
C ASN A 356 23.38 -14.22 -19.00
N ALA A 357 23.79 -14.87 -17.91
CA ALA A 357 22.94 -15.75 -17.12
C ALA A 357 21.81 -14.99 -16.41
N CYS A 358 22.10 -13.83 -15.84
CA CYS A 358 21.08 -12.96 -15.25
C CYS A 358 20.09 -12.42 -16.29
N LEU A 359 20.55 -12.11 -17.51
CA LEU A 359 19.70 -11.71 -18.63
C LEU A 359 18.78 -12.86 -19.10
N LEU A 360 19.24 -14.11 -19.01
CA LEU A 360 18.38 -15.26 -19.29
C LEU A 360 17.21 -15.33 -18.30
N VAL A 361 17.49 -15.18 -16.99
CA VAL A 361 16.46 -15.11 -15.94
C VAL A 361 15.54 -13.93 -16.17
N PHE A 362 16.08 -12.78 -16.57
CA PHE A 362 15.31 -11.58 -16.92
C PHE A 362 14.26 -11.89 -17.99
N VAL A 363 14.67 -12.52 -19.10
CA VAL A 363 13.78 -12.81 -20.23
C VAL A 363 12.73 -13.86 -19.87
N ILE A 364 13.11 -14.91 -19.14
CA ILE A 364 12.18 -15.96 -18.69
C ILE A 364 11.10 -15.38 -17.78
N SER A 365 11.48 -14.45 -16.89
CA SER A 365 10.53 -13.77 -16.03
C SER A 365 9.56 -12.87 -16.80
N SER A 366 10.01 -12.23 -17.89
CA SER A 366 9.08 -11.49 -18.76
C SER A 366 8.09 -12.44 -19.44
N ALA A 367 8.57 -13.58 -19.98
CA ALA A 367 7.70 -14.63 -20.54
C ALA A 367 6.69 -15.18 -19.52
N ASN A 368 7.09 -15.33 -18.26
CA ASN A 368 6.21 -15.76 -17.17
C ASN A 368 5.05 -14.77 -16.93
N THR A 369 5.35 -13.47 -16.95
CA THR A 369 4.34 -12.41 -16.80
C THR A 369 3.38 -12.38 -17.99
N ASP A 370 3.85 -12.67 -19.21
CA ASP A 370 3.02 -12.62 -20.42
C ASP A 370 1.85 -13.62 -20.37
N ILE A 371 2.11 -14.86 -19.95
CA ILE A 371 1.06 -15.88 -19.77
C ILE A 371 0.06 -15.43 -18.70
N TYR A 372 0.56 -14.91 -17.58
CA TYR A 372 -0.27 -14.43 -16.49
C TYR A 372 -1.24 -13.31 -16.92
N VAL A 373 -0.72 -12.31 -17.65
CA VAL A 373 -1.52 -11.17 -18.15
C VAL A 373 -2.48 -11.61 -19.25
N GLY A 374 -2.01 -12.44 -20.20
CA GLY A 374 -2.85 -12.98 -21.28
C GLY A 374 -4.04 -13.80 -20.77
N ALA A 375 -3.78 -14.72 -19.83
CA ALA A 375 -4.82 -15.58 -19.25
C ALA A 375 -5.88 -14.78 -18.47
N ARG A 376 -5.47 -13.77 -17.70
CA ARG A 376 -6.39 -12.87 -16.99
C ARG A 376 -7.16 -11.95 -17.91
N THR A 377 -6.54 -11.48 -18.99
CA THR A 377 -7.23 -10.67 -19.99
C THR A 377 -8.37 -11.47 -20.63
N LEU A 378 -8.14 -12.74 -20.98
CA LEU A 378 -9.19 -13.63 -21.49
C LEU A 378 -10.29 -13.91 -20.45
N TYR A 379 -9.92 -14.11 -19.19
CA TYR A 379 -10.88 -14.29 -18.10
C TYR A 379 -11.77 -13.05 -17.94
N SER A 380 -11.19 -11.85 -17.90
CA SER A 380 -11.92 -10.58 -17.79
C SER A 380 -12.83 -10.36 -19.01
N LEU A 381 -12.35 -10.65 -20.21
CA LEU A 381 -13.16 -10.61 -21.43
C LEU A 381 -14.36 -11.58 -21.35
N ALA A 382 -14.18 -12.78 -20.80
CA ALA A 382 -15.25 -13.75 -20.67
C ALA A 382 -16.29 -13.34 -19.61
N LYS A 383 -15.84 -12.72 -18.51
CA LYS A 383 -16.71 -12.12 -17.48
C LYS A 383 -17.61 -11.03 -18.06
N ASP A 384 -17.09 -10.26 -19.01
CA ASP A 384 -17.83 -9.20 -19.69
C ASP A 384 -18.66 -9.70 -20.89
N GLY A 385 -18.65 -11.01 -21.17
CA GLY A 385 -19.34 -11.60 -22.33
C GLY A 385 -18.69 -11.29 -23.69
N HIS A 386 -17.43 -10.86 -23.69
CA HIS A 386 -16.61 -10.54 -24.86
C HIS A 386 -15.72 -11.70 -25.33
N ALA A 387 -15.59 -12.75 -24.51
CA ALA A 387 -14.98 -14.02 -24.89
C ALA A 387 -15.92 -15.18 -24.50
N PRO A 388 -15.76 -16.38 -25.11
CA PRO A 388 -16.57 -17.54 -24.76
C PRO A 388 -16.51 -17.87 -23.26
N ALA A 389 -17.65 -18.28 -22.70
CA ALA A 389 -17.80 -18.57 -21.26
C ALA A 389 -16.86 -19.68 -20.74
N ILE A 390 -16.25 -20.48 -21.64
CA ILE A 390 -15.22 -21.46 -21.27
C ILE A 390 -14.07 -20.82 -20.50
N PHE A 391 -13.70 -19.58 -20.81
CA PHE A 391 -12.59 -18.87 -20.15
C PHE A 391 -12.91 -18.37 -18.74
N LEU A 392 -14.16 -18.49 -18.27
CA LEU A 392 -14.53 -18.22 -16.87
C LEU A 392 -14.14 -19.34 -15.91
N TYR A 393 -13.82 -20.52 -16.44
CA TYR A 393 -13.40 -21.64 -15.60
C TYR A 393 -12.07 -21.33 -14.92
N THR A 394 -12.06 -21.42 -13.59
CA THR A 394 -10.85 -21.37 -12.76
C THR A 394 -10.71 -22.65 -11.95
N THR A 395 -9.47 -23.06 -11.70
CA THR A 395 -9.19 -24.18 -10.78
C THR A 395 -9.56 -23.79 -9.34
N GLU A 396 -9.64 -24.77 -8.43
CA GLU A 396 -9.84 -24.52 -6.99
C GLU A 396 -8.82 -23.54 -6.38
N LYS A 397 -7.66 -23.43 -7.01
CA LYS A 397 -6.54 -22.54 -6.67
C LYS A 397 -6.63 -21.16 -7.33
N GLY A 398 -7.71 -20.85 -8.07
CA GLY A 398 -7.95 -19.56 -8.71
C GLY A 398 -7.19 -19.31 -10.04
N VAL A 399 -6.74 -20.37 -10.72
CA VAL A 399 -5.97 -20.26 -11.98
C VAL A 399 -6.88 -20.44 -13.19
N PRO A 400 -6.95 -19.49 -14.15
CA PRO A 400 -7.77 -19.60 -15.38
C PRO A 400 -7.09 -20.50 -16.43
N MET A 401 -7.21 -21.82 -16.27
CA MET A 401 -6.46 -22.81 -17.06
C MET A 401 -6.67 -22.71 -18.57
N TYR A 402 -7.90 -22.46 -19.04
CA TYR A 402 -8.13 -22.30 -20.48
C TYR A 402 -7.52 -21.00 -21.02
N GLY A 403 -7.44 -19.95 -20.21
CA GLY A 403 -6.73 -18.72 -20.55
C GLY A 403 -5.22 -18.97 -20.67
N VAL A 404 -4.65 -19.74 -19.75
CA VAL A 404 -3.24 -20.17 -19.80
C VAL A 404 -2.99 -20.98 -21.07
N ALA A 405 -3.83 -21.98 -21.37
CA ALA A 405 -3.71 -22.81 -22.57
C ALA A 405 -3.80 -21.98 -23.86
N ALA A 406 -4.81 -21.11 -23.99
CA ALA A 406 -4.99 -20.26 -25.16
C ALA A 406 -3.82 -19.30 -25.40
N THR A 407 -3.27 -18.71 -24.33
CA THR A 407 -2.06 -17.86 -24.44
C THR A 407 -0.84 -18.70 -24.86
N SER A 408 -0.71 -19.92 -24.31
CA SER A 408 0.42 -20.82 -24.57
C SER A 408 0.46 -21.34 -26.01
N VAL A 409 -0.66 -21.43 -26.72
CA VAL A 409 -0.69 -21.84 -28.13
C VAL A 409 0.19 -20.92 -29.00
N PHE A 410 0.32 -19.64 -28.65
CA PHE A 410 1.15 -18.70 -29.41
C PHE A 410 2.65 -18.96 -29.29
N VAL A 411 3.10 -19.78 -28.33
CA VAL A 411 4.49 -20.29 -28.28
C VAL A 411 4.86 -20.96 -29.61
N LEU A 412 3.89 -21.54 -30.32
CA LEU A 412 4.12 -22.17 -31.62
C LEU A 412 4.73 -21.22 -32.66
N LEU A 413 4.46 -19.91 -32.57
CA LEU A 413 5.11 -18.91 -33.43
C LEU A 413 6.63 -18.85 -33.23
N GLY A 414 7.12 -19.22 -32.04
CA GLY A 414 8.55 -19.34 -31.76
C GLY A 414 9.26 -20.41 -32.59
N TYR A 415 8.56 -21.42 -33.14
CA TYR A 415 9.18 -22.43 -34.01
C TYR A 415 9.51 -21.92 -35.41
N MET A 416 9.19 -20.67 -35.76
CA MET A 416 9.76 -20.01 -36.95
C MET A 416 11.29 -20.01 -36.92
N ASN A 417 11.91 -20.13 -35.74
CA ASN A 417 13.35 -20.31 -35.55
C ASN A 417 13.93 -21.60 -36.19
N VAL A 418 13.09 -22.57 -36.57
CA VAL A 418 13.54 -23.78 -37.27
C VAL A 418 13.98 -23.45 -38.70
N SER A 419 13.29 -22.54 -39.39
CA SER A 419 13.52 -22.22 -40.80
C SER A 419 14.18 -20.85 -41.04
N LYS A 420 14.04 -19.92 -40.09
CA LYS A 420 14.58 -18.56 -40.14
C LYS A 420 15.56 -18.32 -38.98
N SER A 421 16.45 -17.34 -39.12
CA SER A 421 17.35 -16.96 -38.03
C SER A 421 16.58 -16.34 -36.87
N ALA A 422 17.09 -16.54 -35.65
CA ALA A 422 16.44 -16.02 -34.45
C ALA A 422 16.35 -14.49 -34.39
N SER A 423 17.33 -13.80 -34.96
CA SER A 423 17.29 -12.34 -35.11
C SER A 423 16.15 -11.87 -36.03
N SER A 424 15.91 -12.57 -37.15
CA SER A 424 14.78 -12.26 -38.04
C SER A 424 13.44 -12.55 -37.38
N VAL A 425 13.30 -13.70 -36.73
CA VAL A 425 12.08 -14.07 -35.99
C VAL A 425 11.78 -13.09 -34.87
N PHE A 426 12.80 -12.72 -34.09
CA PHE A 426 12.69 -11.69 -33.07
C PHE A 426 12.25 -10.36 -33.68
N GLY A 427 12.84 -9.94 -34.81
CA GLY A 427 12.42 -8.73 -35.54
C GLY A 427 10.95 -8.75 -35.97
N TYR A 428 10.47 -9.86 -36.54
CA TYR A 428 9.06 -10.00 -36.92
C TYR A 428 8.11 -9.88 -35.73
N LEU A 429 8.44 -10.54 -34.61
CA LEU A 429 7.62 -10.49 -33.40
C LEU A 429 7.69 -9.11 -32.72
N VAL A 430 8.85 -8.47 -32.70
CA VAL A 430 9.02 -7.07 -32.23
C VAL A 430 8.12 -6.13 -33.01
N SER A 431 8.12 -6.19 -34.35
CA SER A 431 7.26 -5.35 -35.18
C SER A 431 5.78 -5.57 -34.89
N LEU A 432 5.36 -6.83 -34.70
CA LEU A 432 3.99 -7.19 -34.41
C LEU A 432 3.54 -6.67 -33.03
N VAL A 433 4.34 -6.91 -31.98
CA VAL A 433 4.07 -6.43 -30.62
C VAL A 433 4.04 -4.90 -30.57
N THR A 434 4.94 -4.24 -31.29
CA THR A 434 4.98 -2.77 -31.35
C THR A 434 3.67 -2.18 -31.84
N VAL A 435 3.05 -2.78 -32.87
CA VAL A 435 1.77 -2.33 -33.41
C VAL A 435 0.64 -2.56 -32.42
N PHE A 436 0.54 -3.78 -31.85
CA PHE A 436 -0.50 -4.09 -30.87
C PHE A 436 -0.38 -3.19 -29.62
N GLY A 437 0.83 -2.98 -29.10
CA GLY A 437 1.11 -2.07 -27.99
C GLY A 437 0.73 -0.62 -28.30
N ALA A 438 1.14 -0.10 -29.46
CA ALA A 438 0.80 1.25 -29.91
C ALA A 438 -0.72 1.44 -30.10
N LEU A 439 -1.44 0.42 -30.59
CA LEU A 439 -2.91 0.43 -30.68
C LEU A 439 -3.58 0.50 -29.30
N ASN A 440 -3.01 -0.13 -28.27
CA ASN A 440 -3.49 0.03 -26.89
C ASN A 440 -3.35 1.49 -26.43
N TRP A 441 -2.20 2.13 -26.70
CA TRP A 441 -1.98 3.53 -26.33
C TRP A 441 -2.91 4.48 -27.08
N ILE A 442 -3.15 4.28 -28.38
CA ILE A 442 -4.17 5.02 -29.14
C ILE A 442 -5.53 4.88 -28.46
N SER A 443 -5.88 3.68 -28.01
CA SER A 443 -7.16 3.41 -27.37
C SER A 443 -7.27 4.10 -26.00
N VAL A 444 -6.19 4.14 -25.22
CA VAL A 444 -6.12 4.93 -23.96
C VAL A 444 -6.26 6.43 -24.23
N LEU A 445 -5.51 6.96 -25.21
CA LEU A 445 -5.52 8.39 -25.54
C LEU A 445 -6.87 8.84 -26.11
N THR A 446 -7.48 8.04 -26.98
CA THR A 446 -8.81 8.32 -27.53
C THR A 446 -9.91 8.26 -26.47
N SER A 447 -9.81 7.32 -25.51
CA SER A 447 -10.68 7.25 -24.34
C SER A 447 -10.55 8.48 -23.46
N TYR A 448 -9.32 8.94 -23.21
CA TYR A 448 -9.05 10.17 -22.46
C TYR A 448 -9.61 11.42 -23.17
N LEU A 449 -9.43 11.53 -24.48
CA LEU A 449 -10.03 12.63 -25.26
C LEU A 449 -11.57 12.55 -25.27
N GLY A 450 -12.16 11.36 -25.15
CA GLY A 450 -13.59 11.16 -24.93
C GLY A 450 -14.02 11.67 -23.55
N PHE A 451 -13.33 11.24 -22.49
CA PHE A 451 -13.52 11.68 -21.11
C PHE A 451 -13.46 13.22 -20.98
N ARG A 452 -12.46 13.86 -21.59
CA ARG A 452 -12.33 15.33 -21.62
C ARG A 452 -13.51 16.02 -22.31
N ARG A 453 -14.04 15.44 -23.39
CA ARG A 453 -15.23 15.95 -24.08
C ARG A 453 -16.47 15.80 -23.23
N GLY A 454 -16.64 14.66 -22.55
CA GLY A 454 -17.74 14.43 -21.60
C GLY A 454 -17.74 15.43 -20.45
N MET A 455 -16.60 15.64 -19.79
CA MET A 455 -16.48 16.63 -18.71
C MET A 455 -16.82 18.05 -19.15
N LYS A 456 -16.33 18.47 -20.34
CA LYS A 456 -16.64 19.80 -20.89
C LYS A 456 -18.13 19.96 -21.19
N ALA A 457 -18.76 18.91 -21.72
CA ALA A 457 -20.19 18.92 -22.04
C ALA A 457 -21.09 18.92 -20.80
N GLN A 458 -20.64 18.32 -19.70
CA GLN A 458 -21.38 18.21 -18.43
C GLN A 458 -20.99 19.29 -17.40
N GLY A 459 -20.17 20.26 -17.78
CA GLY A 459 -19.77 21.38 -16.90
C GLY A 459 -18.83 21.00 -15.75
N ILE A 460 -18.14 19.86 -15.82
CA ILE A 460 -17.18 19.44 -14.78
C ILE A 460 -15.83 20.12 -15.03
N ASP A 461 -15.42 20.99 -14.10
CA ASP A 461 -14.11 21.63 -14.17
C ASP A 461 -12.98 20.62 -13.93
N ARG A 462 -11.94 20.69 -14.76
CA ARG A 462 -10.69 19.94 -14.62
C ARG A 462 -10.05 20.12 -13.24
N ASN A 463 -10.25 21.27 -12.59
CA ASN A 463 -9.70 21.54 -11.26
C ASN A 463 -10.27 20.61 -10.18
N GLN A 464 -11.40 19.95 -10.44
CA GLN A 464 -12.01 18.99 -9.53
C GLN A 464 -11.39 17.58 -9.64
N LEU A 465 -10.43 17.36 -10.55
CA LEU A 465 -9.76 16.07 -10.71
C LEU A 465 -8.77 15.82 -9.56
N PRO A 466 -8.79 14.63 -8.91
CA PRO A 466 -7.83 14.27 -7.86
C PRO A 466 -6.37 14.28 -8.33
N TYR A 467 -6.15 14.04 -9.61
CA TYR A 467 -4.85 14.09 -10.27
C TYR A 467 -4.96 14.84 -11.58
N ARG A 468 -3.97 15.68 -11.88
CA ARG A 468 -3.86 16.43 -13.13
C ARG A 468 -2.48 16.20 -13.74
N GLY A 469 -2.46 15.66 -14.94
CA GLY A 469 -1.25 15.55 -15.75
C GLY A 469 -0.84 16.93 -16.30
N PRO A 470 0.45 17.31 -16.24
CA PRO A 470 0.89 18.55 -16.86
C PRO A 470 0.71 18.49 -18.38
N LEU A 471 0.47 19.65 -19.00
CA LEU A 471 0.31 19.83 -20.46
C LEU A 471 -0.89 19.09 -21.09
N GLN A 472 -1.74 18.43 -20.30
CA GLN A 472 -2.97 17.84 -20.80
C GLN A 472 -4.04 18.92 -21.08
N PRO A 473 -4.81 18.82 -22.19
CA PRO A 473 -4.91 17.72 -23.15
C PRO A 473 -3.97 17.80 -24.37
N TYR A 474 -3.15 18.85 -24.50
CA TYR A 474 -2.23 19.00 -25.64
C TYR A 474 -1.23 17.85 -25.73
N GLY A 475 -0.74 17.38 -24.58
CA GLY A 475 0.10 16.18 -24.48
C GLY A 475 -0.56 14.91 -25.03
N ALA A 476 -1.86 14.72 -24.80
CA ALA A 476 -2.59 13.58 -25.36
C ALA A 476 -2.72 13.65 -26.89
N TRP A 477 -2.90 14.84 -27.47
CA TRP A 477 -2.91 15.01 -28.93
C TRP A 477 -1.53 14.79 -29.55
N TYR A 478 -0.48 15.31 -28.92
CA TYR A 478 0.91 15.03 -29.32
C TYR A 478 1.21 13.54 -29.32
N ALA A 479 0.91 12.85 -28.21
CA ALA A 479 1.13 11.41 -28.09
C ALA A 479 0.30 10.62 -29.10
N LEU A 480 -0.94 11.03 -29.36
CA LEU A 480 -1.82 10.36 -30.32
C LEU A 480 -1.26 10.49 -31.75
N GLY A 481 -0.90 11.70 -32.16
CA GLY A 481 -0.34 11.95 -33.49
C GLY A 481 0.96 11.19 -33.72
N LEU A 482 1.87 11.23 -32.74
CA LEU A 482 3.14 10.51 -32.82
C LEU A 482 2.96 8.98 -32.82
N THR A 483 2.04 8.45 -32.00
CA THR A 483 1.74 7.00 -32.00
C THR A 483 1.20 6.54 -33.36
N ILE A 484 0.29 7.30 -33.97
CA ILE A 484 -0.23 7.02 -35.31
C ILE A 484 0.91 7.06 -36.34
N LEU A 485 1.80 8.04 -36.26
CA LEU A 485 2.95 8.15 -37.15
C LEU A 485 3.87 6.94 -37.04
N ILE A 486 4.19 6.49 -35.82
CA ILE A 486 4.99 5.28 -35.54
C ILE A 486 4.35 4.06 -36.20
N ILE A 487 3.04 3.87 -36.06
CA ILE A 487 2.33 2.72 -36.65
C ILE A 487 2.39 2.76 -38.19
N ILE A 488 2.09 3.91 -38.81
CA ILE A 488 2.07 4.05 -40.27
C ILE A 488 3.43 3.69 -40.87
N PHE A 489 4.51 4.23 -40.29
CA PHE A 489 5.86 4.01 -40.77
C PHE A 489 6.55 2.83 -40.09
N ASN A 490 5.86 1.99 -39.31
CA ASN A 490 6.48 0.81 -38.68
C ASN A 490 7.05 -0.17 -39.73
N GLY A 491 6.35 -0.32 -40.86
CA GLY A 491 6.70 -1.22 -41.96
C GLY A 491 7.41 -0.54 -43.13
N TYR A 492 8.01 0.64 -42.96
CA TYR A 492 8.69 1.36 -44.05
C TYR A 492 9.77 0.52 -44.76
N ASN A 493 10.48 -0.34 -44.01
CA ASN A 493 11.50 -1.25 -44.52
C ASN A 493 10.92 -2.40 -45.35
N ALA A 494 9.60 -2.64 -45.31
CA ALA A 494 8.94 -3.56 -46.23
C ALA A 494 8.85 -3.02 -47.65
N PHE A 495 9.02 -1.70 -47.85
CA PHE A 495 8.91 -1.05 -49.16
C PHE A 495 10.27 -0.69 -49.78
N MET A 496 11.37 -0.80 -49.02
CA MET A 496 12.70 -0.37 -49.46
C MET A 496 13.79 -1.41 -49.14
N PRO A 497 14.68 -1.76 -50.09
CA PRO A 497 14.71 -1.32 -51.49
C PRO A 497 13.76 -2.10 -52.41
N LYS A 498 13.28 -3.27 -51.98
CA LYS A 498 12.29 -4.10 -52.69
C LYS A 498 11.14 -4.42 -51.75
N PHE A 499 9.96 -4.67 -52.31
CA PHE A 499 8.81 -5.07 -51.51
C PHE A 499 9.05 -6.43 -50.85
N ASP A 500 8.99 -6.49 -49.52
CA ASP A 500 9.04 -7.72 -48.74
C ASP A 500 7.65 -8.05 -48.15
N PRO A 501 6.92 -9.01 -48.74
CA PRO A 501 5.60 -9.40 -48.26
C PRO A 501 5.59 -9.87 -46.80
N ALA A 502 6.65 -10.55 -46.34
CA ALA A 502 6.71 -11.07 -44.99
C ALA A 502 6.76 -9.92 -43.97
N THR A 503 7.68 -8.96 -44.18
CA THR A 503 7.78 -7.76 -43.33
C THR A 503 6.50 -6.93 -43.41
N PHE A 504 5.91 -6.75 -44.60
CA PHE A 504 4.66 -6.01 -44.76
C PHE A 504 3.52 -6.63 -43.92
N VAL A 505 3.30 -7.94 -44.03
CA VAL A 505 2.26 -8.62 -43.24
C VAL A 505 2.55 -8.48 -41.75
N THR A 506 3.78 -8.72 -41.29
CA THR A 506 4.12 -8.63 -39.86
C THR A 506 3.96 -7.22 -39.29
N CYS A 507 4.18 -6.17 -40.09
CA CYS A 507 4.09 -4.79 -39.65
C CYS A 507 2.67 -4.21 -39.71
N TYR A 508 1.74 -4.80 -40.46
CA TYR A 508 0.41 -4.21 -40.69
C TYR A 508 -0.78 -5.12 -40.34
N ILE A 509 -0.59 -6.43 -40.15
CA ILE A 509 -1.67 -7.36 -39.79
C ILE A 509 -2.37 -6.97 -38.49
N GLY A 510 -1.63 -6.44 -37.50
CA GLY A 510 -2.23 -5.98 -36.24
C GLY A 510 -3.26 -4.86 -36.43
N ILE A 511 -3.01 -3.93 -37.36
CA ILE A 511 -3.96 -2.87 -37.72
C ILE A 511 -5.21 -3.49 -38.34
N ALA A 512 -5.05 -4.42 -39.29
CA ALA A 512 -6.16 -5.09 -39.93
C ALA A 512 -7.02 -5.85 -38.92
N VAL A 513 -6.41 -6.64 -38.03
CA VAL A 513 -7.11 -7.37 -36.96
C VAL A 513 -7.87 -6.41 -36.04
N TYR A 514 -7.24 -5.30 -35.64
CA TYR A 514 -7.88 -4.31 -34.78
C TYR A 514 -9.08 -3.63 -35.44
N LEU A 515 -8.95 -3.23 -36.71
CA LEU A 515 -10.06 -2.65 -37.47
C LEU A 515 -11.18 -3.66 -37.72
N ILE A 516 -10.84 -4.93 -38.01
CA ILE A 516 -11.83 -6.01 -38.15
C ILE A 516 -12.59 -6.19 -36.84
N ASN A 517 -11.91 -6.18 -35.68
CA ASN A 517 -12.58 -6.28 -34.38
C ASN A 517 -13.52 -5.09 -34.13
N ILE A 518 -13.12 -3.86 -34.47
CA ILE A 518 -13.97 -2.68 -34.33
C ILE A 518 -15.18 -2.74 -35.28
N PHE A 519 -14.94 -2.90 -36.58
CA PHE A 519 -15.99 -2.83 -37.61
C PHE A 519 -16.88 -4.06 -37.61
N GLY A 520 -16.31 -5.26 -37.44
CA GLY A 520 -17.06 -6.51 -37.37
C GLY A 520 -18.03 -6.51 -36.21
N TRP A 521 -17.58 -6.09 -35.02
CA TRP A 521 -18.46 -5.97 -33.87
C TRP A 521 -19.53 -4.88 -34.09
N LYS A 522 -19.15 -3.73 -34.66
CA LYS A 522 -20.09 -2.64 -34.95
C LYS A 522 -21.17 -3.07 -35.96
N PHE A 523 -20.82 -3.91 -36.94
CA PHE A 523 -21.76 -4.42 -37.94
C PHE A 523 -22.72 -5.46 -37.35
N ILE A 524 -22.20 -6.41 -36.56
CA ILE A 524 -22.98 -7.49 -35.93
C ILE A 524 -23.91 -6.94 -34.85
N LYS A 525 -23.42 -6.04 -33.99
CA LYS A 525 -24.16 -5.52 -32.82
C LYS A 525 -24.81 -4.16 -33.05
N ARG A 526 -24.61 -3.53 -34.22
CA ARG A 526 -25.21 -2.23 -34.63
C ARG A 526 -25.10 -1.12 -33.58
N THR A 527 -23.93 -0.98 -32.97
CA THR A 527 -23.71 -0.01 -31.88
C THR A 527 -23.53 1.43 -32.39
N LYS A 528 -23.67 2.42 -31.50
CA LYS A 528 -23.53 3.85 -31.78
C LYS A 528 -22.60 4.51 -30.75
N ARG A 529 -21.89 5.57 -31.16
CA ARG A 529 -20.90 6.32 -30.35
C ARG A 529 -21.53 7.03 -29.13
N VAL A 530 -20.76 7.21 -28.03
CA VAL A 530 -21.24 7.93 -26.81
C VAL A 530 -21.42 9.39 -27.19
N LYS A 531 -22.58 9.97 -26.92
CA LYS A 531 -22.76 11.43 -26.96
C LYS A 531 -22.15 12.04 -25.70
N ALA A 532 -21.40 13.13 -25.85
CA ALA A 532 -20.69 13.75 -24.74
C ALA A 532 -21.59 14.10 -23.53
N ASN A 533 -22.84 14.51 -23.78
CA ASN A 533 -23.80 14.91 -22.75
C ASN A 533 -24.40 13.71 -21.98
N GLU A 534 -24.38 12.51 -22.56
CA GLU A 534 -24.97 11.28 -21.99
C GLU A 534 -23.90 10.34 -21.40
N MET A 535 -22.63 10.79 -21.37
CA MET A 535 -21.50 10.00 -20.90
C MET A 535 -21.59 9.78 -19.39
N ASP A 536 -21.50 8.53 -18.94
CA ASP A 536 -21.56 8.25 -17.52
C ASP A 536 -20.26 8.67 -16.81
N LEU A 537 -20.30 9.76 -16.05
CA LEU A 537 -19.19 10.26 -15.21
C LEU A 537 -19.47 10.11 -13.70
N VAL A 538 -20.56 9.41 -13.33
CA VAL A 538 -21.10 9.40 -11.96
C VAL A 538 -21.11 7.99 -11.35
N THR A 539 -21.54 6.96 -12.07
CA THR A 539 -21.72 5.60 -11.52
C THR A 539 -20.39 4.97 -11.09
N GLY A 540 -20.24 4.53 -9.84
CA GLY A 540 -18.95 4.00 -9.35
C GLY A 540 -17.89 5.06 -9.06
N ARG A 541 -18.25 6.36 -9.10
CA ARG A 541 -17.41 7.42 -8.54
C ARG A 541 -17.35 7.22 -7.01
N PRO A 542 -16.17 7.12 -6.40
CA PRO A 542 -16.07 6.99 -4.96
C PRO A 542 -16.69 8.24 -4.29
N ILE A 543 -17.69 8.02 -3.42
CA ILE A 543 -18.40 9.08 -2.70
C ILE A 543 -17.39 9.80 -1.79
N ILE A 544 -17.14 11.07 -2.06
CA ILE A 544 -16.24 11.91 -1.27
C ILE A 544 -16.97 12.24 0.03
N THR A 545 -16.55 11.63 1.14
CA THR A 545 -16.90 12.17 2.46
C THR A 545 -16.02 13.40 2.71
N GLU A 546 -16.56 14.47 3.29
CA GLU A 546 -15.82 15.71 3.61
C GLU A 546 -14.46 15.47 4.29
N LYS A 547 -14.38 14.43 5.14
CA LYS A 547 -13.16 13.93 5.78
C LYS A 547 -12.05 13.51 4.82
N GLN A 548 -12.37 12.91 3.69
CA GLN A 548 -11.38 12.51 2.68
C GLN A 548 -10.86 13.74 1.95
N ALA A 549 -11.70 14.73 1.64
CA ALA A 549 -11.26 15.99 1.04
C ALA A 549 -10.33 16.79 1.97
N VAL A 550 -10.65 16.87 3.28
CA VAL A 550 -9.81 17.54 4.28
C VAL A 550 -8.47 16.81 4.48
N ARG A 551 -8.48 15.47 4.56
CA ARG A 551 -7.26 14.65 4.67
C ARG A 551 -6.38 14.71 3.42
N GLU A 552 -6.98 14.75 2.24
CA GLU A 552 -6.30 14.91 0.95
C GLU A 552 -5.67 16.30 0.81
N THR A 553 -6.37 17.35 1.26
CA THR A 553 -5.84 18.73 1.30
C THR A 553 -4.68 18.84 2.28
N PHE A 554 -4.78 18.23 3.47
CA PHE A 554 -3.70 18.22 4.47
C PHE A 554 -2.46 17.45 3.97
N GLN A 555 -2.63 16.32 3.29
CA GLN A 555 -1.54 15.54 2.72
C GLN A 555 -0.87 16.24 1.52
N GLN A 556 -1.64 16.91 0.65
CA GLN A 556 -1.08 17.72 -0.44
C GLN A 556 -0.33 18.96 0.09
N THR A 557 -0.82 19.58 1.16
CA THR A 557 -0.19 20.76 1.77
C THR A 557 1.12 20.39 2.47
N ASN A 558 1.13 19.30 3.24
CA ASN A 558 2.35 18.78 3.87
C ASN A 558 3.38 18.31 2.82
N HIS A 559 2.94 17.78 1.68
CA HIS A 559 3.87 17.40 0.60
C HIS A 559 4.47 18.63 -0.11
N LYS A 560 3.68 19.69 -0.34
CA LYS A 560 4.18 20.97 -0.87
C LYS A 560 5.18 21.64 0.10
N LEU A 561 4.88 21.64 1.39
CA LEU A 561 5.78 22.12 2.45
C LEU A 561 7.08 21.31 2.51
N ALA A 562 7.01 19.99 2.40
CA ALA A 562 8.20 19.13 2.35
C ALA A 562 9.06 19.37 1.08
N THR A 563 8.44 19.71 -0.06
CA THR A 563 9.20 20.06 -1.29
C THR A 563 9.75 21.49 -1.29
N MET A 564 9.13 22.43 -0.56
CA MET A 564 9.63 23.81 -0.42
C MET A 564 10.75 23.92 0.63
N ALA A 565 10.86 22.95 1.55
CA ALA A 565 11.90 22.89 2.57
C ALA A 565 13.31 22.51 2.05
N VAL A 566 13.50 22.36 0.72
CA VAL A 566 14.79 21.98 0.11
C VAL A 566 15.47 23.15 -0.64
N SER A 567 15.03 24.41 -0.44
CA SER A 567 15.72 25.57 -1.02
C SER A 567 16.35 26.45 0.08
N PRO A 568 17.66 26.74 0.06
CA PRO A 568 18.27 27.58 1.07
C PRO A 568 17.96 29.07 0.82
N LEU A 569 17.36 29.70 1.84
CA LEU A 569 17.43 31.12 2.21
C LEU A 569 17.46 32.18 1.08
N LEU A 570 16.34 32.89 0.93
CA LEU A 570 16.29 34.34 0.75
C LEU A 570 14.96 34.83 1.34
N ALA A 571 15.04 35.45 2.52
CA ALA A 571 13.90 36.14 3.11
C ALA A 571 13.64 37.45 2.34
N PRO A 572 12.39 37.81 2.00
CA PRO A 572 12.09 39.13 1.50
C PRO A 572 12.16 40.17 2.65
N PRO A 573 12.53 41.43 2.36
CA PRO A 573 12.65 42.46 3.38
C PRO A 573 11.26 42.85 3.92
N VAL A 574 11.17 42.99 5.24
CA VAL A 574 10.01 43.52 5.94
C VAL A 574 10.03 45.05 5.80
N GLU A 575 9.03 45.61 5.13
CA GLU A 575 8.79 47.04 5.10
C GLU A 575 8.31 47.54 6.48
N ALA A 576 8.91 48.65 6.88
CA ALA A 576 8.71 49.31 8.15
C ALA A 576 7.34 49.99 8.22
N ALA A 577 6.56 49.66 9.26
CA ALA A 577 5.50 50.53 9.76
C ALA A 577 5.98 51.19 11.06
N SER A 578 6.21 52.50 10.97
CA SER A 578 6.53 53.40 12.06
C SER A 578 5.38 53.50 13.07
N ALA A 579 5.68 53.49 14.38
CA ALA A 579 5.14 54.47 15.33
C ALA A 579 5.72 54.29 16.75
N THR A 580 6.29 55.40 17.23
CA THR A 580 6.37 55.88 18.63
C THR A 580 7.26 55.18 19.66
N GLN A 581 8.34 55.90 19.97
CA GLN A 581 9.14 55.83 21.19
C GLN A 581 8.32 56.12 22.44
N GLN A 582 8.60 55.40 23.54
CA GLN A 582 8.68 55.99 24.86
C GLN A 582 9.87 55.41 25.64
N ARG A 583 10.68 56.34 26.16
CA ARG A 583 11.91 56.14 26.95
C ARG A 583 11.59 55.74 28.39
N SER A 584 12.58 55.10 29.02
CA SER A 584 13.05 55.18 30.43
C SER A 584 13.35 53.77 30.97
N THR A 585 14.39 53.45 31.72
CA THR A 585 15.49 54.18 32.38
C THR A 585 16.51 53.14 32.89
N SER A 586 17.74 53.62 33.16
CA SER A 586 18.76 53.11 34.09
C SER A 586 19.51 51.78 33.81
N SER A 587 20.75 51.97 33.36
CA SER A 587 22.00 51.20 33.57
C SER A 587 22.39 51.04 35.07
N PRO A 588 23.59 50.55 35.51
CA PRO A 588 24.72 49.89 34.81
C PRO A 588 25.34 48.68 35.58
N LEU A 589 26.32 47.95 34.99
CA LEU A 589 27.65 47.72 35.60
C LEU A 589 28.65 47.00 34.66
N LYS A 590 29.82 47.64 34.53
CA LYS A 590 31.07 47.24 33.84
C LYS A 590 31.77 46.11 34.61
N ARG A 591 32.59 45.24 33.99
CA ARG A 591 34.06 45.35 33.68
C ARG A 591 34.45 43.90 33.25
N THR A 592 35.41 43.60 32.37
CA THR A 592 36.78 44.12 32.25
C THR A 592 37.36 43.66 30.90
N LEU A 593 38.08 44.56 30.23
CA LEU A 593 39.01 44.28 29.14
C LEU A 593 40.42 44.56 29.66
N SER A 594 41.41 43.78 29.23
CA SER A 594 42.80 44.25 29.13
C SER A 594 43.53 43.50 28.02
N ALA A 595 44.16 44.30 27.15
CA ALA A 595 44.89 43.95 25.94
C ALA A 595 46.36 43.59 26.21
N VAL A 596 47.10 43.15 25.17
CA VAL A 596 48.29 43.84 24.59
C VAL A 596 49.20 42.90 23.75
N SER A 597 49.61 43.44 22.58
CA SER A 597 50.85 43.29 21.77
C SER A 597 51.20 42.07 20.90
N SER A 598 51.16 42.35 19.60
CA SER A 598 52.13 42.11 18.49
C SER A 598 53.57 41.61 18.78
N ALA A 599 54.06 40.67 17.94
CA ALA A 599 55.27 40.79 17.06
C ALA A 599 55.61 39.51 16.24
N ASN A 600 55.96 39.74 14.96
CA ASN A 600 56.64 38.96 13.90
C ASN A 600 57.20 37.53 14.09
N GLY A 601 56.99 36.69 13.05
CA GLY A 601 57.93 35.62 12.62
C GLY A 601 57.29 34.36 12.00
N THR A 602 57.32 34.20 10.67
CA THR A 602 57.08 32.92 9.93
C THR A 602 58.31 31.99 10.05
N PRO A 603 58.22 30.63 10.03
CA PRO A 603 57.66 29.86 8.91
C PRO A 603 57.07 28.43 9.17
N LYS A 604 56.15 28.00 8.27
CA LYS A 604 55.92 26.65 7.64
C LYS A 604 54.44 26.24 7.62
N PRO A 605 53.91 25.74 6.47
CA PRO A 605 52.56 25.23 6.38
C PRO A 605 52.52 23.75 6.79
N THR A 606 51.84 23.45 7.90
CA THR A 606 51.39 22.09 8.22
C THR A 606 49.93 21.93 7.80
N LYS A 607 49.68 20.83 7.10
CA LYS A 607 48.43 20.43 6.43
C LYS A 607 47.15 20.83 7.18
N ALA A 608 46.31 21.64 6.55
CA ALA A 608 44.91 21.80 6.94
C ALA A 608 44.14 20.52 6.57
N ALA A 609 43.44 19.96 7.55
CA ALA A 609 42.48 18.89 7.35
C ALA A 609 41.35 19.39 6.42
N LYS A 610 40.92 18.51 5.51
CA LYS A 610 39.79 18.74 4.61
C LYS A 610 38.51 19.01 5.42
N PRO A 611 37.59 19.86 4.94
CA PRO A 611 36.25 19.92 5.47
C PRO A 611 35.55 18.58 5.18
N GLU A 612 35.08 17.91 6.23
CA GLU A 612 34.29 16.69 6.10
C GLU A 612 33.01 16.96 5.31
N ALA A 613 32.78 16.12 4.31
CA ALA A 613 31.61 16.13 3.45
C ALA A 613 30.35 15.85 4.28
N GLY A 614 29.28 16.59 4.00
CA GLY A 614 27.98 16.38 4.63
C GLY A 614 27.51 14.93 4.47
N LEU A 615 27.24 14.28 5.60
CA LEU A 615 26.64 12.96 5.68
C LEU A 615 25.23 12.97 5.05
N PRO A 616 24.84 11.91 4.33
CA PRO A 616 23.47 11.75 3.86
C PRO A 616 22.51 11.69 5.06
N ALA A 617 21.34 12.35 4.94
CA ALA A 617 20.36 12.50 6.03
C ALA A 617 19.88 11.17 6.65
N ASP A 618 19.94 10.08 5.89
CA ASP A 618 19.56 8.73 6.37
C ASP A 618 20.53 8.18 7.43
N ASP A 619 21.81 8.58 7.40
CA ASP A 619 22.83 8.12 8.36
C ASP A 619 22.70 8.82 9.73
N LEU A 620 22.28 10.09 9.72
CA LEU A 620 22.05 10.86 10.95
C LEU A 620 20.86 10.32 11.77
N ILE A 621 19.78 9.90 11.10
CA ILE A 621 18.59 9.34 11.77
C ILE A 621 18.94 8.04 12.50
N GLU A 622 19.71 7.17 11.86
CA GLU A 622 20.13 5.90 12.48
C GLU A 622 21.08 6.15 13.66
N GLN A 623 22.00 7.11 13.55
CA GLN A 623 22.87 7.53 14.64
C GLN A 623 22.11 8.10 15.84
N MET A 624 21.12 8.98 15.59
CA MET A 624 20.25 9.52 16.64
C MET A 624 19.44 8.42 17.34
N ASN A 625 18.92 7.46 16.57
CA ASN A 625 18.17 6.34 17.13
C ASN A 625 19.05 5.42 17.99
N ARG A 626 20.29 5.13 17.55
CA ARG A 626 21.26 4.35 18.34
C ARG A 626 21.66 5.09 19.62
N ALA A 627 21.83 6.41 19.55
CA ALA A 627 22.12 7.23 20.73
C ALA A 627 20.98 7.16 21.77
N GLU A 628 19.73 7.16 21.31
CA GLU A 628 18.57 7.02 22.19
C GLU A 628 18.48 5.61 22.81
N ALA A 629 18.66 4.56 22.01
CA ALA A 629 18.67 3.18 22.49
C ALA A 629 19.77 2.94 23.55
N ASN A 630 20.94 3.55 23.39
CA ASN A 630 22.08 3.43 24.32
C ASN A 630 21.84 4.04 25.71
N LYS A 631 20.78 4.84 25.89
CA LYS A 631 20.40 5.39 27.20
C LYS A 631 19.80 4.35 28.13
N TYR A 632 19.29 3.22 27.62
CA TYR A 632 18.53 2.25 28.41
C TYR A 632 19.17 0.86 28.37
N VAL A 633 19.21 0.19 29.52
CA VAL A 633 19.69 -1.19 29.64
C VAL A 633 18.51 -2.08 30.02
N THR A 634 18.25 -3.10 29.20
CA THR A 634 17.20 -4.10 29.43
C THR A 634 17.69 -5.14 30.43
N THR A 635 16.87 -5.52 31.41
CA THR A 635 17.27 -6.45 32.48
C THR A 635 16.37 -7.69 32.56
N LYS A 636 15.16 -7.54 33.08
CA LYS A 636 14.28 -8.66 33.44
C LYS A 636 13.06 -8.71 32.51
N PHE A 637 12.71 -9.90 32.01
CA PHE A 637 11.43 -10.10 31.32
C PHE A 637 10.25 -9.94 32.29
N LEU A 638 9.26 -9.10 31.94
CA LEU A 638 8.08 -8.85 32.76
C LEU A 638 6.84 -9.58 32.23
N GLY A 639 6.69 -9.70 30.91
CA GLY A 639 5.56 -10.39 30.32
C GLY A 639 5.52 -10.30 28.80
N GLU A 640 4.71 -11.16 28.20
CA GLU A 640 4.48 -11.23 26.76
C GLU A 640 2.98 -11.19 26.48
N GLY A 641 2.54 -10.20 25.70
CA GLY A 641 1.18 -10.09 25.20
C GLY A 641 1.08 -10.48 23.72
N THR A 642 -0.13 -10.45 23.18
CA THR A 642 -0.39 -10.72 21.75
C THR A 642 0.41 -9.78 20.83
N TYR A 643 0.57 -8.51 21.23
CA TYR A 643 1.12 -7.44 20.39
C TYR A 643 2.55 -7.02 20.76
N ALA A 644 3.00 -7.28 21.98
CA ALA A 644 4.27 -6.76 22.48
C ALA A 644 4.91 -7.67 23.55
N ILE A 645 6.20 -7.49 23.76
CA ILE A 645 6.97 -8.09 24.85
C ILE A 645 7.45 -6.97 25.78
N VAL A 646 7.25 -7.11 27.07
CA VAL A 646 7.61 -6.09 28.07
C VAL A 646 8.79 -6.58 28.91
N HIS A 647 9.82 -5.75 28.98
CA HIS A 647 10.98 -5.97 29.83
C HIS A 647 11.12 -4.82 30.84
N GLN A 648 11.65 -5.12 32.01
CA GLN A 648 12.21 -4.14 32.93
C GLN A 648 13.54 -3.66 32.37
N GLY A 649 13.86 -2.39 32.59
CA GLY A 649 15.18 -1.82 32.31
C GLY A 649 15.51 -0.68 33.26
N TYR A 650 16.67 -0.06 33.06
CA TYR A 650 17.06 1.14 33.77
C TYR A 650 17.79 2.11 32.86
N GLU A 651 17.81 3.39 33.24
CA GLU A 651 18.58 4.42 32.53
C GLU A 651 20.06 4.33 32.87
N LYS A 652 20.93 4.24 31.86
CA LYS A 652 22.37 4.05 32.03
C LYS A 652 23.04 5.18 32.81
N ALA A 653 22.58 6.42 32.61
CA ALA A 653 23.06 7.60 33.34
C ALA A 653 22.60 7.62 34.81
N LYS A 654 21.49 6.96 35.13
CA LYS A 654 20.92 6.91 36.47
C LYS A 654 20.29 5.53 36.72
N PRO A 655 21.09 4.53 37.14
CA PRO A 655 20.61 3.15 37.31
C PRO A 655 19.47 2.96 38.33
N SER A 656 19.28 3.93 39.24
CA SER A 656 18.12 3.95 40.15
C SER A 656 16.80 4.26 39.45
N ASN A 657 16.84 4.79 38.22
CA ASN A 657 15.66 5.11 37.42
C ASN A 657 15.21 3.88 36.61
N ILE A 658 14.30 3.09 37.18
CA ILE A 658 13.75 1.89 36.55
C ILE A 658 12.67 2.28 35.53
N VAL A 659 12.66 1.60 34.39
CA VAL A 659 11.71 1.79 33.28
C VAL A 659 11.12 0.46 32.82
N ALA A 660 9.98 0.51 32.14
CA ALA A 660 9.42 -0.63 31.42
C ALA A 660 9.61 -0.40 29.91
N ILE A 661 10.26 -1.34 29.24
CA ILE A 661 10.53 -1.29 27.79
C ILE A 661 9.54 -2.25 27.10
N LYS A 662 8.51 -1.70 26.48
CA LYS A 662 7.53 -2.44 25.68
C LYS A 662 8.02 -2.51 24.23
N MET A 663 8.52 -3.68 23.84
CA MET A 663 8.96 -3.99 22.49
C MET A 663 7.76 -4.51 21.68
N ILE A 664 7.34 -3.75 20.68
CA ILE A 664 6.24 -4.14 19.79
C ILE A 664 6.73 -5.29 18.91
N LYS A 665 5.99 -6.41 18.91
CA LYS A 665 6.30 -7.54 18.05
C LYS A 665 6.03 -7.16 16.60
N VAL A 666 6.97 -7.46 15.72
CA VAL A 666 6.72 -7.37 14.27
C VAL A 666 5.69 -8.45 13.89
N GLN A 667 4.49 -8.00 13.55
CA GLN A 667 3.44 -8.89 13.05
C GLN A 667 3.82 -9.33 11.63
N LYS A 668 4.08 -10.63 11.44
CA LYS A 668 4.41 -11.21 10.12
C LYS A 668 3.32 -10.98 9.07
N GLU A 669 2.10 -10.71 9.52
CA GLU A 669 0.91 -10.42 8.71
C GLU A 669 0.85 -8.95 8.23
N TYR A 670 1.60 -8.04 8.87
CA TYR A 670 1.64 -6.61 8.53
C TYR A 670 2.96 -6.27 7.85
N THR A 671 2.98 -6.29 6.51
CA THR A 671 4.20 -6.05 5.71
C THR A 671 4.41 -4.58 5.30
N ASP A 672 3.48 -3.69 5.67
CA ASP A 672 3.54 -2.25 5.40
C ASP A 672 3.92 -1.49 6.68
N GLY A 673 5.22 -1.35 6.93
CA GLY A 673 5.75 -0.50 8.02
C GLY A 673 5.29 -0.92 9.42
N MET A 674 5.18 0.07 10.31
CA MET A 674 4.78 -0.13 11.71
C MET A 674 3.28 -0.46 11.80
N ALA A 675 2.91 -1.45 12.63
CA ALA A 675 1.51 -1.80 12.86
C ALA A 675 0.70 -0.55 13.26
N PRO A 676 -0.52 -0.32 12.70
CA PRO A 676 -1.33 0.86 12.99
C PRO A 676 -1.60 1.03 14.48
N ASP A 677 -1.68 -0.08 15.21
CA ASP A 677 -1.88 -0.12 16.65
C ASP A 677 -0.68 0.46 17.40
N ALA A 678 0.55 0.17 16.95
CA ALA A 678 1.77 0.74 17.51
C ALA A 678 1.95 2.23 17.17
N VAL A 679 1.53 2.67 15.98
CA VAL A 679 1.50 4.09 15.61
C VAL A 679 0.47 4.86 16.43
N ARG A 680 -0.70 4.27 16.68
CA ARG A 680 -1.76 4.87 17.52
C ARG A 680 -1.35 4.93 18.98
N GLU A 681 -0.79 3.84 19.51
CA GLU A 681 -0.28 3.78 20.88
C GLU A 681 0.80 4.86 21.09
N LEU A 682 1.75 4.97 20.16
CA LEU A 682 2.75 6.03 20.17
C LEU A 682 2.12 7.44 20.15
N LYS A 683 1.19 7.68 19.22
CA LYS A 683 0.53 8.98 19.08
C LYS A 683 -0.22 9.37 20.36
N HIS A 684 -1.05 8.48 20.89
CA HIS A 684 -1.90 8.80 22.03
C HIS A 684 -1.10 8.91 23.34
N LEU A 685 -0.07 8.08 23.54
CA LEU A 685 0.80 8.22 24.71
C LEU A 685 1.69 9.47 24.66
N GLN A 686 1.98 10.03 23.47
CA GLN A 686 2.62 11.34 23.35
C GLN A 686 1.68 12.51 23.66
N GLU A 687 0.39 12.36 23.33
CA GLU A 687 -0.64 13.40 23.53
C GLU A 687 -1.20 13.44 24.96
N LEU A 688 -1.22 12.30 25.67
CA LEU A 688 -1.86 12.17 26.98
C LEU A 688 -0.85 12.20 28.13
N SER A 689 -0.88 13.26 28.94
CA SER A 689 -0.11 13.38 30.18
C SER A 689 -1.05 13.65 31.36
N HIS A 690 -1.21 12.64 32.23
CA HIS A 690 -2.11 12.69 33.38
C HIS A 690 -1.64 11.73 34.49
N PRO A 691 -1.84 12.04 35.79
CA PRO A 691 -1.40 11.17 36.90
C PRO A 691 -1.89 9.71 36.79
N ASN A 692 -3.11 9.52 36.29
CA ASN A 692 -3.74 8.19 36.12
C ASN A 692 -3.59 7.60 34.70
N ILE A 693 -2.67 8.10 33.88
CA ILE A 693 -2.28 7.52 32.57
C ILE A 693 -0.80 7.19 32.62
N ILE A 694 -0.40 6.06 32.03
CA ILE A 694 1.01 5.66 31.95
C ILE A 694 1.82 6.64 31.09
N ALA A 695 2.95 7.11 31.61
CA ALA A 695 3.81 8.07 30.93
C ALA A 695 4.78 7.38 29.95
N LEU A 696 4.82 7.86 28.71
CA LEU A 696 5.84 7.55 27.72
C LEU A 696 7.05 8.46 27.90
N ARG A 697 8.21 7.88 28.21
CA ARG A 697 9.48 8.60 28.44
C ARG A 697 10.30 8.76 27.17
N SER A 698 10.38 7.70 26.36
CA SER A 698 11.21 7.68 25.15
C SER A 698 10.75 6.59 24.18
N VAL A 699 11.21 6.69 22.94
CA VAL A 699 10.89 5.79 21.84
C VAL A 699 12.15 5.61 21.01
N TYR A 700 12.48 4.35 20.69
CA TYR A 700 13.57 4.03 19.78
C TYR A 700 13.26 2.76 19.00
N SER A 701 13.95 2.56 17.88
CA SER A 701 13.93 1.31 17.12
C SER A 701 15.11 0.44 17.55
N SER A 702 14.84 -0.82 17.89
CA SER A 702 15.89 -1.81 18.18
C SER A 702 16.70 -2.17 16.93
N ASN A 703 17.85 -2.82 17.11
CA ASN A 703 18.71 -3.30 16.01
C ASN A 703 18.00 -4.28 15.07
N SER A 704 16.96 -4.98 15.55
CA SER A 704 16.10 -5.86 14.76
C SER A 704 14.89 -5.15 14.15
N GLN A 705 14.89 -3.82 14.12
CA GLN A 705 13.81 -2.97 13.58
C GLN A 705 12.45 -3.10 14.33
N ASN A 706 12.45 -3.62 15.56
CA ASN A 706 11.26 -3.56 16.43
C ASN A 706 11.16 -2.17 17.08
N LEU A 707 9.96 -1.61 17.16
CA LEU A 707 9.69 -0.39 17.93
C LEU A 707 9.71 -0.68 19.43
N CYS A 708 10.46 0.10 20.19
CA CYS A 708 10.55 0.03 21.64
C CYS A 708 9.96 1.31 22.27
N LEU A 709 8.94 1.15 23.10
CA LEU A 709 8.37 2.21 23.92
C LEU A 709 8.96 2.12 25.34
N VAL A 710 9.62 3.20 25.79
CA VAL A 710 10.14 3.31 27.16
C VAL A 710 9.09 4.00 28.02
N LEU A 711 8.48 3.24 28.91
CA LEU A 711 7.39 3.64 29.80
C LEU A 711 7.89 3.76 31.24
N GLU A 712 7.15 4.47 32.09
CA GLU A 712 7.39 4.40 33.54
C GLU A 712 7.18 2.98 34.07
N TYR A 713 8.00 2.58 35.05
CA TYR A 713 7.89 1.27 35.69
C TYR A 713 6.94 1.32 36.89
N LEU A 714 5.96 0.43 36.92
CA LEU A 714 4.91 0.36 37.94
C LEU A 714 5.05 -0.96 38.72
N PRO A 715 5.69 -0.94 39.91
CA PRO A 715 6.21 -2.16 40.54
C PRO A 715 5.16 -3.00 41.28
N LEU A 716 3.97 -2.46 41.58
CA LEU A 716 2.98 -3.14 42.42
C LEU A 716 2.04 -4.07 41.63
N GLY A 717 2.30 -4.27 40.34
CA GLY A 717 1.51 -5.12 39.45
C GLY A 717 0.28 -4.39 38.92
N ASP A 718 -0.81 -5.14 38.74
CA ASP A 718 -2.07 -4.65 38.19
C ASP A 718 -3.27 -5.01 39.09
N LEU A 719 -4.42 -4.44 38.77
CA LEU A 719 -5.63 -4.61 39.56
C LEU A 719 -6.23 -6.02 39.45
N GLU A 720 -5.99 -6.74 38.34
CA GLU A 720 -6.44 -8.14 38.18
C GLU A 720 -5.79 -9.04 39.24
N MET A 721 -4.49 -8.85 39.47
CA MET A 721 -3.75 -9.60 40.48
C MET A 721 -4.31 -9.37 41.90
N LEU A 722 -4.74 -8.14 42.22
CA LEU A 722 -5.35 -7.83 43.52
C LEU A 722 -6.74 -8.45 43.66
N ILE A 723 -7.55 -8.39 42.60
CA ILE A 723 -8.89 -8.98 42.56
C ILE A 723 -8.82 -10.49 42.82
N ARG A 724 -7.92 -11.18 42.09
CA ARG A 724 -7.77 -12.65 42.14
C ARG A 724 -7.16 -13.18 43.45
N ASP A 725 -6.31 -12.42 44.14
CA ASP A 725 -5.69 -12.84 45.41
C ASP A 725 -6.62 -12.63 46.62
N ALA A 726 -7.73 -13.36 46.64
CA ALA A 726 -8.71 -13.31 47.71
C ALA A 726 -8.19 -13.84 49.07
N SER A 727 -7.14 -14.67 49.05
CA SER A 727 -6.51 -15.24 50.24
C SER A 727 -5.52 -14.31 50.93
N GLY A 728 -4.82 -13.46 50.17
CA GLY A 728 -3.75 -12.60 50.67
C GLY A 728 -4.08 -11.12 50.77
N ILE A 729 -5.10 -10.65 50.04
CA ILE A 729 -5.41 -9.22 49.90
C ILE A 729 -6.86 -8.95 50.24
N ILE A 730 -7.09 -8.15 51.29
CA ILE A 730 -8.42 -7.72 51.75
C ILE A 730 -8.59 -6.25 51.38
N TYR A 731 -9.71 -5.93 50.71
CA TYR A 731 -10.09 -4.57 50.39
C TYR A 731 -11.60 -4.40 50.53
N GLY A 732 -12.04 -3.17 50.85
CA GLY A 732 -13.45 -2.83 51.09
C GLY A 732 -13.97 -1.73 50.18
N GLY A 733 -15.19 -1.24 50.47
CA GLY A 733 -15.85 -0.22 49.65
C GLY A 733 -15.07 1.10 49.49
N ALA A 734 -14.28 1.49 50.50
CA ALA A 734 -13.43 2.69 50.43
C ALA A 734 -12.26 2.54 49.43
N ASP A 735 -11.68 1.35 49.34
CA ASP A 735 -10.57 1.04 48.42
C ASP A 735 -11.09 0.95 46.98
N ILE A 736 -12.24 0.27 46.79
CA ILE A 736 -12.95 0.22 45.51
C ILE A 736 -13.25 1.64 45.02
N LYS A 737 -13.73 2.51 45.91
CA LYS A 737 -13.99 3.92 45.60
C LYS A 737 -12.72 4.67 45.20
N ALA A 738 -11.58 4.42 45.85
CA ALA A 738 -10.30 5.04 45.45
C ALA A 738 -9.86 4.61 44.04
N TRP A 739 -9.84 3.29 43.76
CA TRP A 739 -9.45 2.76 42.45
C TRP A 739 -10.39 3.18 41.33
N MET A 740 -11.70 3.12 41.58
CA MET A 740 -12.71 3.60 40.62
C MET A 740 -12.57 5.11 40.35
N GLY A 741 -12.19 5.90 41.36
CA GLY A 741 -11.92 7.32 41.19
C GLY A 741 -10.73 7.58 40.26
N MET A 742 -9.64 6.83 40.42
CA MET A 742 -8.46 6.93 39.54
C MET A 742 -8.78 6.48 38.10
N LEU A 743 -9.50 5.35 37.95
CA LEU A 743 -9.95 4.87 36.65
C LEU A 743 -10.87 5.88 35.95
N THR A 744 -11.86 6.41 36.66
CA THR A 744 -12.81 7.38 36.09
C THR A 744 -12.11 8.65 35.64
N ARG A 745 -11.13 9.15 36.40
CA ARG A 745 -10.31 10.31 35.99
C ARG A 745 -9.48 10.00 34.73
N ALA A 746 -8.88 8.81 34.65
CA ALA A 746 -8.13 8.40 33.46
C ALA A 746 -9.02 8.38 32.21
N VAL A 747 -10.20 7.77 32.29
CA VAL A 747 -11.15 7.67 31.16
C VAL A 747 -11.75 9.03 30.81
N TRP A 748 -12.11 9.84 31.80
CA TRP A 748 -12.54 11.22 31.57
C TRP A 748 -11.48 12.02 30.82
N PHE A 749 -10.22 11.94 31.25
CA PHE A 749 -9.14 12.66 30.59
C PHE A 749 -8.92 12.17 29.15
N CYS A 750 -9.04 10.86 28.90
CA CYS A 750 -9.02 10.32 27.52
C CYS A 750 -10.15 10.94 26.68
N HIS A 751 -11.38 10.96 27.20
CA HIS A 751 -12.55 11.47 26.48
C HIS A 751 -12.50 12.98 26.25
N GLU A 752 -12.00 13.76 27.21
CA GLU A 752 -11.82 15.22 27.06
C GLU A 752 -10.76 15.56 25.99
N ASN A 753 -9.80 14.65 25.76
CA ASN A 753 -8.82 14.73 24.66
C ASN A 753 -9.27 13.97 23.40
N PHE A 754 -10.57 13.64 23.29
CA PHE A 754 -11.15 12.96 22.12
C PHE A 754 -10.49 11.60 21.80
N VAL A 755 -10.09 10.83 22.82
CA VAL A 755 -9.52 9.48 22.69
C VAL A 755 -10.43 8.44 23.34
N LEU A 756 -10.79 7.39 22.60
CA LEU A 756 -11.42 6.17 23.12
C LEU A 756 -10.34 5.15 23.46
N HIS A 757 -10.41 4.51 24.64
CA HIS A 757 -9.43 3.51 25.06
C HIS A 757 -9.69 2.15 24.38
N ARG A 758 -10.93 1.67 24.44
CA ARG A 758 -11.43 0.44 23.78
C ARG A 758 -10.75 -0.88 24.19
N ASP A 759 -10.05 -0.91 25.32
CA ASP A 759 -9.61 -2.14 26.00
C ASP A 759 -9.42 -1.97 27.52
N ILE A 760 -10.42 -1.39 28.19
CA ILE A 760 -10.39 -1.22 29.66
C ILE A 760 -10.72 -2.57 30.33
N LYS A 761 -9.83 -3.02 31.20
CA LYS A 761 -9.93 -4.27 31.99
C LYS A 761 -8.90 -4.25 33.13
N PRO A 762 -9.04 -5.08 34.19
CA PRO A 762 -8.23 -4.99 35.40
C PRO A 762 -6.71 -5.13 35.19
N ASN A 763 -6.23 -5.94 34.26
CA ASN A 763 -4.80 -6.07 33.97
C ASN A 763 -4.18 -4.88 33.22
N ASN A 764 -5.01 -4.03 32.62
CA ASN A 764 -4.58 -2.78 32.01
C ASN A 764 -4.58 -1.61 33.02
N LEU A 765 -4.84 -1.88 34.31
CA LEU A 765 -4.81 -0.91 35.40
C LEU A 765 -3.61 -1.19 36.30
N LEU A 766 -2.48 -0.57 35.94
CA LEU A 766 -1.20 -0.79 36.60
C LEU A 766 -1.06 0.09 37.85
N ILE A 767 -0.32 -0.39 38.85
CA ILE A 767 -0.22 0.26 40.17
C ILE A 767 1.20 0.77 40.41
N ALA A 768 1.32 2.09 40.57
CA ALA A 768 2.56 2.77 40.92
C ALA A 768 3.01 2.47 42.36
N ALA A 769 4.28 2.76 42.69
CA ALA A 769 4.85 2.49 44.01
C ALA A 769 4.12 3.21 45.17
N ASP A 770 3.53 4.37 44.89
CA ASP A 770 2.76 5.18 45.84
C ASP A 770 1.28 4.77 45.93
N GLY A 771 0.86 3.72 45.19
CA GLY A 771 -0.50 3.22 45.14
C GLY A 771 -1.38 3.89 44.07
N GLU A 772 -0.84 4.80 43.25
CA GLU A 772 -1.60 5.42 42.17
C GLU A 772 -1.86 4.44 41.02
N VAL A 773 -3.12 4.32 40.61
CA VAL A 773 -3.53 3.49 39.46
C VAL A 773 -3.40 4.29 38.18
N LYS A 774 -2.80 3.65 37.17
CA LYS A 774 -2.57 4.21 35.84
C LYS A 774 -3.12 3.28 34.77
N LEU A 775 -3.93 3.86 33.89
CA LEU A 775 -4.43 3.17 32.71
C LEU A 775 -3.28 2.97 31.72
N ALA A 776 -3.13 1.74 31.25
CA ALA A 776 -2.09 1.30 30.32
C ALA A 776 -2.70 0.56 29.12
N ASP A 777 -1.83 0.25 28.15
CA ASP A 777 -2.14 -0.49 26.92
C ASP A 777 -3.12 0.21 25.95
N PHE A 778 -2.62 1.27 25.31
CA PHE A 778 -3.35 2.05 24.30
C PHE A 778 -3.30 1.41 22.90
N GLY A 779 -2.95 0.13 22.77
CA GLY A 779 -2.83 -0.57 21.48
C GLY A 779 -4.13 -0.58 20.66
N LEU A 780 -5.29 -0.62 21.33
CA LEU A 780 -6.61 -0.54 20.70
C LEU A 780 -7.22 0.87 20.75
N ALA A 781 -6.50 1.89 21.23
CA ALA A 781 -7.02 3.24 21.33
C ALA A 781 -7.30 3.87 19.97
N ARG A 782 -8.24 4.82 19.93
CA ARG A 782 -8.62 5.54 18.70
C ARG A 782 -9.22 6.90 19.02
N SER A 783 -8.86 7.93 18.25
CA SER A 783 -9.56 9.21 18.32
C SER A 783 -11.06 9.06 18.04
N PHE A 784 -11.89 9.89 18.67
CA PHE A 784 -13.32 9.98 18.37
C PHE A 784 -13.51 10.14 16.87
N ALA A 785 -14.44 9.38 16.32
CA ALA A 785 -14.76 9.44 14.90
C ALA A 785 -15.79 10.55 14.68
N ASP A 786 -15.54 11.47 13.74
CA ASP A 786 -16.58 12.46 13.43
C ASP A 786 -17.84 11.73 12.90
N PRO A 787 -19.01 12.39 12.91
CA PRO A 787 -20.27 11.82 12.41
C PRO A 787 -20.07 11.19 11.02
N TYR A 788 -20.66 10.01 10.77
CA TYR A 788 -20.53 9.22 9.52
C TYR A 788 -19.23 8.42 9.31
N ARG A 789 -18.22 8.51 10.19
CA ARG A 789 -17.05 7.63 10.09
C ARG A 789 -17.28 6.34 10.87
N VAL A 790 -17.33 5.22 10.15
CA VAL A 790 -17.48 3.90 10.75
C VAL A 790 -16.26 3.49 11.57
N MET A 791 -16.52 2.78 12.66
CA MET A 791 -15.54 2.20 13.56
C MET A 791 -15.70 0.69 13.62
N THR A 792 -14.61 0.00 13.98
CA THR A 792 -14.60 -1.46 14.10
C THR A 792 -15.42 -1.88 15.31
N ALA A 793 -16.36 -2.81 15.16
CA ALA A 793 -17.18 -3.30 16.27
C ALA A 793 -16.45 -4.35 17.14
N ASN A 794 -15.59 -5.18 16.52
CA ASN A 794 -14.78 -6.18 17.22
C ASN A 794 -13.55 -5.55 17.91
N VAL A 795 -13.82 -4.79 18.97
CA VAL A 795 -12.85 -4.18 19.90
C VAL A 795 -13.33 -4.40 21.32
N ILE A 796 -12.51 -4.08 22.33
CA ILE A 796 -12.75 -4.43 23.74
C ILE A 796 -12.73 -5.94 23.97
N THR A 797 -12.01 -6.36 25.01
CA THR A 797 -12.00 -7.76 25.47
C THR A 797 -13.43 -8.21 25.80
N ARG A 798 -13.84 -9.38 25.30
CA ARG A 798 -15.24 -9.84 25.27
C ARG A 798 -16.02 -9.63 26.58
N TRP A 799 -15.44 -9.97 27.72
CA TRP A 799 -16.10 -9.88 29.04
C TRP A 799 -16.48 -8.45 29.45
N TYR A 800 -15.86 -7.45 28.85
CA TYR A 800 -16.07 -6.02 29.10
C TYR A 800 -16.71 -5.32 27.91
N ARG A 801 -17.09 -6.06 26.85
CA ARG A 801 -17.62 -5.48 25.61
C ARG A 801 -19.09 -5.08 25.79
N PRO A 802 -19.49 -3.85 25.43
CA PRO A 802 -20.87 -3.40 25.53
C PRO A 802 -21.78 -4.03 24.48
N PRO A 803 -23.11 -4.08 24.73
CA PRO A 803 -24.06 -4.73 23.83
C PRO A 803 -24.12 -4.09 22.44
N GLU A 804 -23.93 -2.77 22.31
CA GLU A 804 -23.93 -2.14 20.99
C GLU A 804 -22.81 -2.65 20.08
N LEU A 805 -21.63 -2.96 20.64
CA LEU A 805 -20.53 -3.52 19.86
C LEU A 805 -20.74 -4.99 19.54
N LEU A 806 -21.38 -5.75 20.44
CA LEU A 806 -21.78 -7.14 20.19
C LEU A 806 -22.85 -7.24 19.08
N TYR A 807 -23.73 -6.24 18.97
CA TYR A 807 -24.68 -6.11 17.86
C TYR A 807 -24.10 -5.40 16.63
N GLY A 808 -22.77 -5.21 16.57
CA GLY A 808 -22.08 -4.76 15.37
C GLY A 808 -22.12 -3.24 15.12
N ALA A 809 -22.47 -2.42 16.11
CA ALA A 809 -22.55 -0.97 15.93
C ALA A 809 -21.25 -0.37 15.38
N ARG A 810 -21.40 0.40 14.30
CA ARG A 810 -20.27 1.06 13.61
C ARG A 810 -20.12 2.53 13.98
N HIS A 811 -21.11 3.11 14.62
CA HIS A 811 -21.10 4.47 15.13
C HIS A 811 -21.36 4.44 16.63
N TYR A 812 -20.33 4.69 17.42
CA TYR A 812 -20.38 4.65 18.88
C TYR A 812 -19.53 5.77 19.48
N SER A 813 -19.71 6.06 20.77
CA SER A 813 -19.07 7.17 21.48
C SER A 813 -18.26 6.65 22.68
N GLY A 814 -17.85 7.56 23.58
CA GLY A 814 -17.23 7.22 24.86
C GLY A 814 -18.05 6.28 25.75
N ALA A 815 -19.34 6.09 25.47
CA ALA A 815 -20.20 5.14 26.19
C ALA A 815 -19.65 3.70 26.19
N VAL A 816 -18.88 3.30 25.16
CA VAL A 816 -18.29 1.95 25.10
C VAL A 816 -17.22 1.73 26.17
N ASP A 817 -16.44 2.76 26.49
CA ASP A 817 -15.44 2.71 27.57
C ASP A 817 -16.12 2.74 28.93
N VAL A 818 -17.19 3.54 29.09
CA VAL A 818 -17.94 3.61 30.35
C VAL A 818 -18.55 2.26 30.73
N TRP A 819 -19.05 1.50 29.76
CA TRP A 819 -19.52 0.13 30.03
C TRP A 819 -18.40 -0.77 30.57
N SER A 820 -17.21 -0.69 29.97
CA SER A 820 -16.04 -1.45 30.45
C SER A 820 -15.67 -1.06 31.88
N VAL A 821 -15.75 0.24 32.21
CA VAL A 821 -15.57 0.74 33.59
C VAL A 821 -16.62 0.16 34.54
N GLY A 822 -17.89 0.06 34.12
CA GLY A 822 -18.94 -0.59 34.90
C GLY A 822 -18.67 -2.08 35.16
N CYS A 823 -18.17 -2.80 34.16
CA CYS A 823 -17.77 -4.20 34.31
C CYS A 823 -16.59 -4.36 35.29
N VAL A 824 -15.58 -3.49 35.23
CA VAL A 824 -14.47 -3.46 36.20
C VAL A 824 -14.98 -3.13 37.61
N PHE A 825 -15.95 -2.22 37.73
CA PHE A 825 -16.55 -1.89 39.03
C PHE A 825 -17.29 -3.09 39.63
N ALA A 826 -18.11 -3.78 38.83
CA ALA A 826 -18.79 -5.00 39.24
C ALA A 826 -17.78 -6.08 39.68
N GLU A 827 -16.70 -6.26 38.92
CA GLU A 827 -15.65 -7.24 39.24
C GLU A 827 -14.86 -6.90 40.50
N LEU A 828 -14.58 -5.61 40.76
CA LEU A 828 -13.96 -5.18 42.02
C LEU A 828 -14.84 -5.56 43.22
N VAL A 829 -16.16 -5.38 43.12
CA VAL A 829 -17.10 -5.72 44.20
C VAL A 829 -17.23 -7.23 44.37
N LEU A 830 -17.36 -7.98 43.27
CA LEU A 830 -17.60 -9.43 43.29
C LEU A 830 -16.32 -10.27 43.46
N ARG A 831 -15.15 -9.68 43.23
CA ARG A 831 -13.84 -10.32 43.13
C ARG A 831 -13.73 -11.41 42.05
N LYS A 832 -14.66 -11.39 41.09
CA LYS A 832 -14.70 -12.29 39.94
C LYS A 832 -15.28 -11.55 38.73
N PRO A 833 -14.93 -11.94 37.51
CA PRO A 833 -15.51 -11.35 36.30
C PRO A 833 -17.04 -11.40 36.33
N TYR A 834 -17.69 -10.28 36.03
CA TYR A 834 -19.15 -10.18 36.12
C TYR A 834 -19.87 -10.93 34.97
N LEU A 835 -19.39 -10.75 33.74
CA LEU A 835 -20.01 -11.32 32.52
C LEU A 835 -18.96 -12.12 31.70
N PRO A 836 -18.52 -13.31 32.15
CA PRO A 836 -17.44 -14.07 31.50
C PRO A 836 -17.93 -14.98 30.36
N GLY A 837 -18.43 -14.41 29.25
CA GLY A 837 -18.92 -15.19 28.11
C GLY A 837 -17.83 -15.92 27.32
N ASN A 838 -18.12 -17.14 26.88
CA ASN A 838 -17.21 -18.00 26.11
C ASN A 838 -17.18 -17.68 24.61
N ASN A 839 -18.24 -17.06 24.09
CA ASN A 839 -18.37 -16.56 22.72
C ASN A 839 -19.32 -15.34 22.71
N GLU A 840 -19.52 -14.70 21.56
CA GLU A 840 -20.30 -13.45 21.47
C GLU A 840 -21.79 -13.65 21.78
N LEU A 841 -22.37 -14.79 21.40
CA LEU A 841 -23.76 -15.14 21.72
C LEU A 841 -23.93 -15.39 23.22
N ASP A 842 -23.03 -16.14 23.83
CA ASP A 842 -22.99 -16.40 25.28
C ASP A 842 -22.82 -15.09 26.07
N GLN A 843 -21.98 -14.17 25.59
CA GLN A 843 -21.83 -12.84 26.18
C GLN A 843 -23.16 -12.05 26.15
N LEU A 844 -23.88 -12.07 25.02
CA LEU A 844 -25.19 -11.43 24.90
C LEU A 844 -26.23 -12.08 25.81
N SER A 845 -26.23 -13.41 25.92
CA SER A 845 -27.12 -14.15 26.83
C SER A 845 -26.89 -13.77 28.30
N LEU A 846 -25.63 -13.65 28.73
CA LEU A 846 -25.28 -13.18 30.08
C LEU A 846 -25.74 -11.74 30.33
N ILE A 847 -25.54 -10.84 29.35
CA ILE A 847 -26.04 -9.45 29.44
C ILE A 847 -27.56 -9.45 29.60
N CYS A 848 -28.28 -10.25 28.81
CA CYS A 848 -29.74 -10.33 28.91
C CYS A 848 -30.19 -10.84 30.28
N ALA A 849 -29.55 -11.88 30.82
CA ALA A 849 -29.93 -12.50 32.09
C ALA A 849 -29.67 -11.59 33.31
N GLU A 850 -28.55 -10.87 33.30
CA GLU A 850 -28.12 -10.05 34.44
C GLU A 850 -28.60 -8.59 34.38
N LEU A 851 -28.68 -8.01 33.17
CA LEU A 851 -28.97 -6.58 32.96
C LEU A 851 -30.30 -6.32 32.23
N GLY A 852 -30.99 -7.37 31.81
CA GLY A 852 -32.24 -7.30 31.08
C GLY A 852 -32.05 -7.43 29.56
N SER A 853 -33.09 -7.90 28.88
CA SER A 853 -33.11 -8.09 27.44
C SER A 853 -33.28 -6.75 26.72
N PRO A 854 -32.42 -6.41 25.73
CA PRO A 854 -32.60 -5.22 24.91
C PRO A 854 -33.88 -5.30 24.08
N THR A 855 -34.77 -4.32 24.20
CA THR A 855 -36.02 -4.20 23.45
C THR A 855 -36.15 -2.78 22.89
N GLU A 856 -37.07 -2.58 21.94
CA GLU A 856 -37.33 -1.23 21.39
C GLU A 856 -37.85 -0.25 22.45
N ASP A 857 -38.46 -0.72 23.54
CA ASP A 857 -38.94 0.13 24.64
C ASP A 857 -37.77 0.70 25.47
N ASN A 858 -36.81 -0.15 25.82
CA ASN A 858 -35.68 0.27 26.67
C ASN A 858 -34.52 0.86 25.84
N TRP A 859 -34.40 0.46 24.58
CA TRP A 859 -33.41 0.92 23.62
C TRP A 859 -34.02 1.08 22.21
N PRO A 860 -34.62 2.24 21.91
CA PRO A 860 -35.18 2.52 20.60
C PRO A 860 -34.14 2.44 19.47
N GLY A 861 -34.39 1.59 18.47
CA GLY A 861 -33.53 1.31 17.32
C GLY A 861 -32.53 0.17 17.50
N VAL A 862 -32.57 -0.57 18.63
CA VAL A 862 -31.67 -1.71 18.85
C VAL A 862 -31.86 -2.81 17.80
N SER A 863 -33.10 -3.01 17.33
CA SER A 863 -33.42 -4.03 16.33
C SER A 863 -32.86 -3.71 14.93
N LYS A 864 -32.35 -2.49 14.73
CA LYS A 864 -31.77 -2.00 13.46
C LYS A 864 -30.25 -2.15 13.40
N LEU A 865 -29.61 -2.64 14.45
CA LEU A 865 -28.15 -2.86 14.45
C LEU A 865 -27.78 -4.05 13.58
N ASP A 866 -26.67 -3.94 12.84
CA ASP A 866 -26.22 -4.89 11.80
C ASP A 866 -26.25 -6.36 12.23
N GLN A 867 -25.93 -6.65 13.49
CA GLN A 867 -25.81 -8.01 14.03
C GLN A 867 -26.81 -8.25 15.17
N PHE A 868 -27.92 -7.50 15.19
CA PHE A 868 -28.95 -7.69 16.21
C PHE A 868 -29.49 -9.13 16.17
N THR A 869 -29.46 -9.79 17.32
CA THR A 869 -30.06 -11.10 17.51
C THR A 869 -31.18 -10.93 18.53
N ALA A 870 -32.40 -11.32 18.17
CA ALA A 870 -33.53 -11.23 19.08
C ALA A 870 -33.26 -12.06 20.35
N PRO A 871 -33.50 -11.52 21.56
CA PRO A 871 -33.32 -12.28 22.80
C PRO A 871 -34.24 -13.50 22.83
N SER A 872 -33.75 -14.60 23.40
CA SER A 872 -34.57 -15.81 23.58
C SER A 872 -35.69 -15.57 24.58
N GLU A 873 -36.90 -16.03 24.27
CA GLU A 873 -38.02 -15.96 25.20
C GLU A 873 -37.87 -16.99 26.35
N PRO A 874 -38.27 -16.66 27.59
CA PRO A 874 -38.89 -15.40 28.02
C PRO A 874 -37.89 -14.24 28.19
N LEU A 875 -38.31 -13.02 27.85
CA LEU A 875 -37.50 -11.80 28.01
C LEU A 875 -37.18 -11.53 29.49
N SER A 876 -35.92 -11.22 29.78
CA SER A 876 -35.48 -10.84 31.11
C SER A 876 -35.71 -9.35 31.36
N PRO A 877 -36.39 -8.94 32.46
CA PRO A 877 -36.58 -7.52 32.76
C PRO A 877 -35.27 -6.87 33.24
N VAL A 878 -35.15 -5.56 33.05
CA VAL A 878 -34.04 -4.77 33.60
C VAL A 878 -34.09 -4.86 35.14
N PRO A 879 -32.96 -5.16 35.83
CA PRO A 879 -32.97 -5.39 37.27
C PRO A 879 -33.31 -4.12 38.06
N SER A 880 -34.09 -4.27 39.13
CA SER A 880 -34.38 -3.17 40.05
C SER A 880 -33.16 -2.80 40.90
N LYS A 881 -33.17 -1.60 41.48
CA LYS A 881 -32.10 -1.13 42.36
C LYS A 881 -31.94 -2.03 43.59
N GLU A 882 -33.03 -2.58 44.10
CA GLU A 882 -33.05 -3.52 45.22
C GLU A 882 -32.32 -4.83 44.85
N ARG A 883 -32.58 -5.38 43.66
CA ARG A 883 -31.86 -6.58 43.17
C ARG A 883 -30.36 -6.31 43.03
N MET A 884 -29.98 -5.16 42.46
CA MET A 884 -28.57 -4.77 42.33
C MET A 884 -27.91 -4.54 43.70
N MET A 885 -28.65 -4.03 44.69
CA MET A 885 -28.16 -3.86 46.07
C MET A 885 -27.86 -5.18 46.78
N VAL A 886 -28.61 -6.25 46.50
CA VAL A 886 -28.32 -7.58 47.07
C VAL A 886 -26.95 -8.09 46.60
N GLN A 887 -26.61 -7.85 45.33
CA GLN A 887 -25.38 -8.37 44.73
C GLN A 887 -24.18 -7.43 44.91
N PHE A 888 -24.40 -6.11 44.87
CA PHE A 888 -23.35 -5.10 44.85
C PHE A 888 -23.36 -4.15 46.06
N GLY A 889 -24.08 -4.52 47.13
CA GLY A 889 -24.31 -3.69 48.31
C GLY A 889 -23.05 -3.19 49.02
N THR A 890 -21.90 -3.84 48.83
CA THR A 890 -20.58 -3.38 49.33
C THR A 890 -20.21 -1.98 48.82
N ALA A 891 -20.73 -1.57 47.66
CA ALA A 891 -20.52 -0.23 47.11
C ALA A 891 -21.43 0.84 47.76
N GLY A 892 -22.45 0.44 48.52
CA GLY A 892 -23.50 1.30 49.08
C GLY A 892 -24.53 1.76 48.03
N ALA A 893 -25.61 2.39 48.49
CA ALA A 893 -26.73 2.78 47.62
C ALA A 893 -26.32 3.72 46.47
N ASP A 894 -25.44 4.69 46.73
CA ASP A 894 -24.92 5.60 45.70
C ASP A 894 -23.92 4.90 44.75
N GLY A 895 -23.21 3.88 45.24
CA GLY A 895 -22.27 3.11 44.43
C GLY A 895 -23.00 2.20 43.46
N VAL A 896 -24.07 1.54 43.92
CA VAL A 896 -24.96 0.76 43.08
C VAL A 896 -25.69 1.64 42.07
N ASP A 897 -26.08 2.85 42.45
CA ASP A 897 -26.66 3.83 41.53
C ASP A 897 -25.70 4.19 40.39
N LEU A 898 -24.43 4.46 40.70
CA LEU A 898 -23.39 4.70 39.71
C LEU A 898 -23.18 3.48 38.82
N LEU A 899 -23.09 2.27 39.41
CA LEU A 899 -22.90 1.03 38.68
C LEU A 899 -24.02 0.81 37.65
N MET A 900 -25.28 0.95 38.07
CA MET A 900 -26.45 0.82 37.17
C MET A 900 -26.37 1.82 36.02
N LYS A 901 -26.03 3.08 36.29
CA LYS A 901 -25.88 4.12 35.25
C LYS A 901 -24.76 3.83 34.25
N THR A 902 -23.69 3.14 34.66
CA THR A 902 -22.61 2.70 33.76
C THR A 902 -22.98 1.49 32.91
N LEU A 903 -23.91 0.65 33.37
CA LEU A 903 -24.37 -0.58 32.71
C LEU A 903 -25.73 -0.43 32.01
N THR A 904 -26.16 0.81 31.75
CA THR A 904 -27.37 1.09 30.95
C THR A 904 -27.21 0.51 29.53
N LEU A 905 -28.21 -0.26 29.08
CA LEU A 905 -28.21 -0.92 27.77
C LEU A 905 -28.12 0.10 26.62
N ASP A 906 -29.01 1.08 26.58
CA ASP A 906 -28.97 2.15 25.57
C ASP A 906 -27.77 3.09 25.81
N PRO A 907 -26.77 3.13 24.90
CA PRO A 907 -25.58 3.95 25.08
C PRO A 907 -25.87 5.46 25.13
N ARG A 908 -27.04 5.92 24.64
CA ARG A 908 -27.44 7.34 24.70
C ARG A 908 -27.88 7.76 26.11
N LYS A 909 -28.34 6.80 26.92
CA LYS A 909 -28.78 7.01 28.31
C LYS A 909 -27.70 6.62 29.33
N ARG A 910 -26.59 6.04 28.86
CA ARG A 910 -25.46 5.65 29.69
C ARG A 910 -24.71 6.89 30.17
N ILE A 911 -24.35 6.92 31.45
CA ILE A 911 -23.63 8.05 32.05
C ILE A 911 -22.30 8.30 31.33
N THR A 912 -21.89 9.56 31.20
CA THR A 912 -20.58 9.92 30.63
C THR A 912 -19.50 9.94 31.72
N ALA A 913 -18.22 9.77 31.36
CA ALA A 913 -17.12 9.85 32.34
C ALA A 913 -17.09 11.19 33.11
N LYS A 914 -17.48 12.29 32.47
CA LYS A 914 -17.60 13.62 33.09
C LYS A 914 -18.71 13.70 34.13
N GLU A 915 -19.85 13.06 33.86
CA GLU A 915 -20.96 12.96 34.82
C GLU A 915 -20.64 11.98 35.95
N MET A 916 -19.91 10.89 35.65
CA MET A 916 -19.42 9.96 36.67
C MET A 916 -18.60 10.69 37.72
N LEU A 917 -17.66 11.57 37.33
CA LEU A 917 -16.85 12.36 38.29
C LEU A 917 -17.68 13.29 39.19
N LYS A 918 -18.90 13.65 38.77
CA LYS A 918 -19.82 14.49 39.54
C LYS A 918 -20.81 13.68 40.39
N HIS A 919 -20.73 12.35 40.36
CA HIS A 919 -21.68 11.49 41.03
C HIS A 919 -21.59 11.62 42.57
N PRO A 920 -22.73 11.61 43.31
CA PRO A 920 -22.74 11.72 44.77
C PRO A 920 -21.89 10.67 45.51
N TRP A 921 -21.68 9.50 44.89
CA TRP A 921 -20.91 8.39 45.49
C TRP A 921 -19.52 8.80 45.98
N TRP A 922 -18.82 9.71 45.29
CA TRP A 922 -17.49 10.17 45.70
C TRP A 922 -17.49 10.95 47.02
N HIS A 923 -18.62 11.55 47.39
CA HIS A 923 -18.81 12.33 48.62
C HIS A 923 -19.53 11.55 49.72
N SER A 924 -20.26 10.50 49.36
CA SER A 924 -20.89 9.57 50.31
C SER A 924 -19.84 8.88 51.19
N GLN A 925 -20.20 8.57 52.44
CA GLN A 925 -19.35 7.77 53.32
C GLN A 925 -19.33 6.28 52.88
N PRO A 926 -18.22 5.55 53.10
CA PRO A 926 -16.92 6.05 53.54
C PRO A 926 -16.21 6.86 52.45
N LYS A 927 -15.38 7.84 52.85
CA LYS A 927 -14.48 8.54 51.92
C LYS A 927 -13.52 7.54 51.24
N PRO A 928 -13.05 7.81 50.01
CA PRO A 928 -12.08 6.94 49.34
C PRO A 928 -10.80 6.83 50.17
N THR A 929 -10.23 5.63 50.23
CA THR A 929 -8.93 5.37 50.87
C THR A 929 -7.85 6.23 50.20
N ARG A 930 -6.92 6.79 50.99
CA ARG A 930 -5.76 7.51 50.44
C ARG A 930 -4.85 6.54 49.71
N LYS A 931 -4.20 6.98 48.64
CA LYS A 931 -3.42 6.08 47.77
C LYS A 931 -2.28 5.37 48.51
N GLU A 932 -1.70 6.03 49.51
CA GLU A 932 -0.62 5.50 50.32
C GLU A 932 -1.05 4.32 51.19
N ASP A 933 -2.32 4.34 51.62
CA ASP A 933 -2.97 3.39 52.51
C ASP A 933 -3.66 2.23 51.75
N LEU A 934 -3.62 2.23 50.41
CA LEU A 934 -4.26 1.20 49.59
C LEU A 934 -3.60 -0.17 49.80
N PRO A 935 -4.36 -1.28 49.70
CA PRO A 935 -3.83 -2.63 49.77
C PRO A 935 -2.75 -2.89 48.72
N LYS A 936 -1.59 -3.38 49.17
CA LYS A 936 -0.44 -3.70 48.31
C LYS A 936 -0.11 -5.18 48.42
N LYS A 937 0.35 -5.76 47.31
CA LYS A 937 0.94 -7.10 47.35
C LYS A 937 2.28 -7.03 48.08
N LYS A 938 2.47 -7.83 49.14
CA LYS A 938 3.77 -7.93 49.83
C LYS A 938 4.84 -8.37 48.84
N THR A 939 5.89 -7.57 48.68
CA THR A 939 7.01 -7.94 47.81
C THR A 939 7.84 -9.03 48.49
N GLY A 940 8.48 -9.92 47.72
CA GLY A 940 9.26 -11.04 48.27
C GLY A 940 10.39 -10.63 49.23
N ALA A 941 10.79 -9.35 49.24
CA ALA A 941 11.75 -8.79 50.20
C ALA A 941 11.17 -8.69 51.62
N GLU A 942 9.91 -8.29 51.77
CA GLU A 942 9.23 -8.17 53.07
C GLU A 942 8.87 -9.55 53.65
N GLN A 943 8.55 -10.52 52.79
CA GLN A 943 8.37 -11.93 53.21
C GLN A 943 9.69 -12.54 53.71
N LYS A 944 10.82 -12.21 53.08
CA LYS A 944 12.15 -12.65 53.54
C LYS A 944 12.52 -12.00 54.87
N PHE A 945 12.26 -10.70 55.01
CA PHE A 945 12.53 -9.95 56.24
C PHE A 945 11.64 -10.39 57.42
N ALA A 946 10.35 -10.65 57.16
CA ALA A 946 9.42 -11.19 58.15
C ALA A 946 9.72 -12.65 58.50
N ALA A 947 10.16 -13.46 57.53
CA ALA A 947 10.60 -14.84 57.78
C ALA A 947 11.93 -14.89 58.56
N ASP A 948 12.85 -13.96 58.31
CA ASP A 948 14.11 -13.83 59.06
C ASP A 948 13.89 -13.25 60.47
N GLN A 949 12.87 -12.40 60.69
CA GLN A 949 12.46 -11.97 62.04
C GLN A 949 11.70 -13.05 62.82
N ALA A 950 11.00 -13.97 62.15
CA ALA A 950 10.27 -15.07 62.77
C ALA A 950 11.16 -16.27 63.15
N ARG A 951 12.45 -16.26 62.77
CA ARG A 951 13.42 -17.30 63.13
C ARG A 951 13.97 -17.06 64.53
N GLN A 952 13.76 -18.02 65.43
CA GLN A 952 14.46 -18.06 66.72
C GLN A 952 15.97 -18.28 66.51
N PRO A 953 16.86 -17.65 67.31
CA PRO A 953 18.29 -17.82 67.14
C PRO A 953 18.70 -19.24 67.55
N GLY A 954 19.15 -20.07 66.61
CA GLY A 954 19.82 -21.33 66.95
C GLY A 954 19.60 -22.55 66.06
N GLN A 955 18.76 -22.52 65.02
CA GLN A 955 18.65 -23.65 64.08
C GLN A 955 19.37 -23.37 62.76
N VAL A 956 20.42 -24.14 62.51
CA VAL A 956 21.20 -24.12 61.25
C VAL A 956 20.62 -25.18 60.31
N ASP A 957 20.14 -24.75 59.14
CA ASP A 957 19.59 -25.62 58.09
C ASP A 957 20.69 -26.49 57.42
N GLU A 958 20.54 -27.81 57.51
CA GLU A 958 21.42 -28.85 56.91
C GLU A 958 21.56 -28.79 55.37
N LYS A 959 20.79 -27.92 54.69
CA LYS A 959 20.81 -27.79 53.22
C LYS A 959 21.90 -26.86 52.69
N MET A 960 22.53 -26.02 53.52
CA MET A 960 23.65 -25.16 53.08
C MET A 960 25.02 -25.84 53.07
N ALA A 961 25.17 -27.02 53.69
CA ALA A 961 26.45 -27.75 53.71
C ALA A 961 26.78 -28.48 52.39
N LYS A 962 25.81 -28.66 51.47
CA LYS A 962 26.02 -29.43 50.22
C LYS A 962 26.32 -28.61 48.97
N VAL A 963 26.17 -27.29 48.99
CA VAL A 963 26.44 -26.43 47.81
C VAL A 963 27.82 -25.77 47.86
N ALA A 964 28.47 -25.72 49.04
CA ALA A 964 29.82 -25.19 49.20
C ALA A 964 30.97 -26.13 48.75
N ARG A 965 30.66 -27.31 48.20
CA ARG A 965 31.65 -28.24 47.60
C ARG A 965 31.35 -28.49 46.13
N LYS A 966 31.57 -27.49 45.28
CA LYS A 966 31.97 -27.60 43.87
C LYS A 966 31.66 -26.28 43.18
N LEU A 967 32.63 -25.37 43.20
CA LEU A 967 32.99 -24.43 42.12
C LEU A 967 34.10 -23.55 42.68
N ASP A 968 35.31 -24.11 42.65
CA ASP A 968 36.56 -23.38 42.83
C ASP A 968 36.98 -22.87 41.43
N PHE A 969 37.20 -21.57 41.29
CA PHE A 969 37.68 -20.92 40.08
C PHE A 969 39.15 -20.54 40.29
N GLY A 970 40.06 -21.32 39.70
CA GLY A 970 41.46 -20.95 39.52
C GLY A 970 41.83 -20.95 38.05
N ALA A 971 41.90 -19.76 37.44
CA ALA A 971 42.66 -19.50 36.21
C ALA A 971 44.18 -19.47 36.53
N PRO A 972 45.12 -19.28 35.57
CA PRO A 972 45.11 -19.43 34.11
C PRO A 972 46.28 -20.32 33.58
N LYS A 973 46.26 -20.70 32.29
CA LYS A 973 47.44 -20.78 31.41
C LYS A 973 47.05 -20.46 29.99
#